data_AF-A0A0Q7F0R9-F1
#
_entry.id   AF-A0A0Q7F0R9-F1
#
_cell.length_a   1.000
_cell.length_b   1.000
_cell.length_c   1.000
_cell.angle_alpha   90.00
_cell.angle_beta   90.00
_cell.angle_gamma   90.00
#
_symmetry.space_group_name_H-M   'P 1'
#
loop_
_entity.id
_entity.type
_entity.pdbx_description
1 polymer ?
#
loop_
_entity_poly.entity_id
_entity_poly.type
_entity_poly.pdbx_seq_one_letter_code
_entity_poly.pdbx_strand_id
1 'polypeptide(L)'
;MSQSSSNPFTIQVQAPAAFFATFSLSSATGGANLPFTLGQAFRQGQVPAGKFVGSSLAGLQVTPKNYWPDGSLKFAILSGRATLAANTAQSYTLNAAGAAATSAALGTASLRATNLAAAVGAGSFGTASWSGADWDTPFLAWVSGPAMSSWIYRKPIGSDAHLVAWLEVRLYAGGAVEVLPWVENGYLKVAGPTNKSATYSFTLGGTQRFSAAIDLPHHCRTVLLQGTAHSHWLAADPGIAPSHDKAYLQASRLVPHYRATVPSTAPALSGLTSSYSPLQQGNYSNAMGQTGYHGAIGLIPEWEALYLTSSDARPYAAVIFNGYAAGRYGIHFRDETTQRPLRFSSYPNLVASGTSAVAGVGGSTKGQTTPAASGTAAPVWDTPHHPSVGYTAYLLTGRFYFMEEVQFSATLGYLKNPDNHRNYSAGLFLSNSGSNTTRGAAWSLRTLAQALCATPDDDTALRGEFSASLAANVEYYHSTYVAKPNNQFGFVVPYTNYTQGTGVQSEATWQQDFFTAAIGYAIDLRPPLAAAVLVKLNAFFAWKAQSVIGRLGGTTSGEYLYCDAAQYYMPVAPVERADFEGGTGPWYASWGDLYFAAQRTRNPGVAGPLRGGNFPDATGYWGNLQPAIAYAVQHGVPGAQTAYNRMISASNWNELAAGWNKSPVWGVQPRAD
;
A
#
# COMPACT_ATOMS: atom_id res chain seq x y z
N MET A 1 42.23 10.01 34.19
CA MET A 1 41.92 9.96 32.75
C MET A 1 41.25 8.63 32.46
N SER A 2 39.91 8.56 32.52
CA SER A 2 39.15 7.35 32.24
C SER A 2 38.76 7.32 30.76
N GLN A 3 39.26 6.33 30.02
CA GLN A 3 38.89 6.10 28.63
C GLN A 3 37.41 5.73 28.53
N SER A 4 36.65 6.49 27.73
CA SER A 4 35.32 6.08 27.29
C SER A 4 35.46 5.04 26.19
N SER A 5 35.07 3.79 26.44
CA SER A 5 34.87 2.81 25.37
C SER A 5 33.50 3.05 24.73
N SER A 6 33.50 3.56 23.50
CA SER A 6 32.31 3.55 22.65
C SER A 6 31.89 2.09 22.39
N ASN A 7 30.60 1.78 22.55
CA ASN A 7 30.06 0.46 22.19
C ASN A 7 30.37 0.15 20.71
N PRO A 8 30.81 -1.08 20.38
CA PRO A 8 31.09 -1.45 19.00
C PRO A 8 29.78 -1.44 18.19
N PHE A 9 29.80 -0.77 17.04
CA PHE A 9 28.75 -0.92 16.03
C PHE A 9 28.82 -2.35 15.48
N THR A 10 27.78 -3.15 15.74
CA THR A 10 27.64 -4.46 15.11
C THR A 10 27.20 -4.27 13.66
N ILE A 11 28.10 -4.50 12.72
CA ILE A 11 27.74 -4.70 11.31
C ILE A 11 27.17 -6.12 11.21
N GLN A 12 25.86 -6.24 11.14
CA GLN A 12 25.19 -7.50 10.78
C GLN A 12 25.39 -7.71 9.27
N VAL A 13 26.39 -8.51 8.90
CA VAL A 13 26.50 -9.06 7.54
C VAL A 13 25.45 -10.17 7.45
N GLN A 14 24.26 -9.83 6.96
CA GLN A 14 23.22 -10.83 6.72
C GLN A 14 23.70 -11.76 5.61
N ALA A 15 23.90 -13.04 5.92
CA ALA A 15 24.18 -14.05 4.91
C ALA A 15 23.02 -14.05 3.87
N PRO A 16 23.30 -14.17 2.56
CA PRO A 16 22.23 -14.29 1.58
C PRO A 16 21.34 -15.47 1.99
N ALA A 17 20.02 -15.25 2.05
CA ALA A 17 19.10 -16.35 2.23
C ALA A 17 19.38 -17.42 1.17
N ALA A 18 19.51 -18.69 1.61
CA ALA A 18 20.04 -19.78 0.80
C ALA A 18 19.23 -20.09 -0.49
N PHE A 19 18.03 -19.51 -0.65
CA PHE A 19 17.18 -19.71 -1.82
C PHE A 19 16.79 -18.40 -2.52
N PHE A 20 16.85 -18.42 -3.85
CA PHE A 20 16.30 -17.37 -4.71
C PHE A 20 14.79 -17.55 -4.88
N ALA A 21 14.13 -16.48 -5.32
CA ALA A 21 12.71 -16.54 -5.62
C ALA A 21 12.40 -17.56 -6.72
N THR A 22 11.29 -18.26 -6.55
CA THR A 22 10.63 -19.05 -7.59
C THR A 22 9.30 -18.39 -7.95
N PHE A 23 8.91 -18.50 -9.21
CA PHE A 23 7.55 -18.23 -9.65
C PHE A 23 7.02 -19.42 -10.45
N SER A 24 5.71 -19.61 -10.46
CA SER A 24 5.05 -20.64 -11.26
C SER A 24 4.14 -20.00 -12.28
N LEU A 25 4.02 -20.60 -13.45
CA LEU A 25 3.06 -20.23 -14.48
C LEU A 25 2.13 -21.43 -14.72
N SER A 26 0.84 -21.19 -14.81
CA SER A 26 -0.14 -22.14 -15.34
C SER A 26 -0.90 -21.50 -16.50
N SER A 27 -1.41 -22.31 -17.43
CA SER A 27 -2.32 -21.85 -18.48
C SER A 27 -3.54 -22.74 -18.54
N ALA A 28 -4.74 -22.17 -18.60
CA ALA A 28 -5.97 -22.95 -18.72
C ALA A 28 -6.06 -23.73 -20.04
N THR A 29 -5.44 -23.21 -21.11
CA THR A 29 -5.47 -23.79 -22.45
C THR A 29 -4.21 -24.59 -22.78
N GLY A 30 -3.06 -24.25 -22.19
CA GLY A 30 -1.76 -24.75 -22.61
C GLY A 30 -1.33 -24.22 -23.98
N GLY A 31 -0.09 -24.52 -24.38
CA GLY A 31 0.48 -24.10 -25.65
C GLY A 31 1.99 -23.88 -25.61
N ALA A 32 2.57 -23.59 -26.77
CA ALA A 32 3.99 -23.27 -26.91
C ALA A 32 4.24 -21.76 -26.93
N ASN A 33 5.35 -21.33 -26.33
CA ASN A 33 5.80 -19.93 -26.33
C ASN A 33 4.74 -18.90 -25.88
N LEU A 34 3.89 -19.28 -24.92
CA LEU A 34 2.84 -18.43 -24.40
C LEU A 34 3.44 -17.22 -23.66
N PRO A 35 3.06 -15.98 -24.01
CA PRO A 35 3.63 -14.77 -23.41
C PRO A 35 3.12 -14.53 -21.99
N PHE A 36 4.00 -14.04 -21.12
CA PHE A 36 3.62 -13.64 -19.77
C PHE A 36 4.41 -12.42 -19.29
N THR A 37 3.82 -11.73 -18.31
CA THR A 37 4.47 -10.66 -17.55
C THR A 37 4.00 -10.71 -16.10
N LEU A 38 4.91 -10.54 -15.14
CA LEU A 38 4.61 -10.43 -13.72
C LEU A 38 5.58 -9.46 -13.02
N GLY A 39 5.19 -8.95 -11.86
CA GLY A 39 6.09 -8.17 -11.00
C GLY A 39 6.87 -9.09 -10.07
N GLN A 40 8.13 -8.78 -9.77
CA GLN A 40 8.95 -9.60 -8.88
C GLN A 40 9.68 -8.73 -7.86
N ALA A 41 9.38 -8.99 -6.59
CA ALA A 41 10.13 -8.49 -5.44
C ALA A 41 11.44 -9.27 -5.25
N PHE A 42 12.49 -8.61 -4.80
CA PHE A 42 13.76 -9.22 -4.44
C PHE A 42 14.20 -8.79 -3.04
N ARG A 43 14.75 -9.70 -2.25
CA ARG A 43 15.35 -9.39 -0.94
C ARG A 43 16.56 -8.49 -1.11
N GLN A 44 16.74 -7.59 -0.14
CA GLN A 44 17.94 -6.77 -0.04
C GLN A 44 19.20 -7.65 -0.05
N GLY A 45 20.20 -7.25 -0.82
CA GLY A 45 21.47 -7.96 -1.01
C GLY A 45 21.44 -9.19 -1.92
N GLN A 46 20.27 -9.73 -2.28
CA GLN A 46 20.21 -11.01 -3.01
C GLN A 46 20.67 -10.91 -4.47
N VAL A 47 20.35 -9.81 -5.16
CA VAL A 47 20.89 -9.50 -6.49
C VAL A 47 21.76 -8.26 -6.32
N PRO A 48 23.07 -8.40 -6.04
CA PRO A 48 23.95 -7.28 -5.72
C PRO A 48 24.03 -6.25 -6.83
N ALA A 49 24.46 -5.03 -6.48
CA ALA A 49 24.72 -3.97 -7.45
C ALA A 49 25.62 -4.46 -8.60
N GLY A 50 25.22 -4.15 -9.84
CA GLY A 50 25.94 -4.57 -11.05
C GLY A 50 25.79 -6.06 -11.42
N LYS A 51 24.98 -6.84 -10.68
CA LYS A 51 24.62 -8.21 -11.06
C LYS A 51 23.26 -8.25 -11.77
N PHE A 52 23.03 -9.33 -12.50
CA PHE A 52 21.82 -9.55 -13.28
C PHE A 52 21.10 -10.80 -12.83
N VAL A 53 19.78 -10.80 -12.98
CA VAL A 53 18.93 -11.94 -12.65
C VAL A 53 18.99 -12.96 -13.79
N GLY A 54 19.35 -14.20 -13.47
CA GLY A 54 19.18 -15.36 -14.33
C GLY A 54 17.94 -16.17 -13.94
N SER A 55 17.55 -17.12 -14.78
CA SER A 55 16.41 -18.01 -14.53
C SER A 55 16.59 -19.38 -15.16
N SER A 56 15.92 -20.40 -14.62
CA SER A 56 15.72 -21.68 -15.31
C SER A 56 14.83 -21.56 -16.55
N LEU A 57 14.11 -20.45 -16.72
CA LEU A 57 13.43 -20.11 -17.97
C LEU A 57 14.38 -19.35 -18.90
N ALA A 58 14.74 -19.96 -20.02
CA ALA A 58 15.57 -19.32 -21.04
C ALA A 58 14.87 -18.09 -21.64
N GLY A 59 15.63 -17.02 -21.88
CA GLY A 59 15.13 -15.80 -22.51
C GLY A 59 14.23 -14.93 -21.62
N LEU A 60 14.24 -15.15 -20.30
CA LEU A 60 13.55 -14.27 -19.36
C LEU A 60 14.13 -12.85 -19.43
N GLN A 61 13.29 -11.88 -19.76
CA GLN A 61 13.61 -10.47 -19.62
C GLN A 61 13.34 -10.02 -18.18
N VAL A 62 14.30 -9.30 -17.61
CA VAL A 62 14.17 -8.65 -16.30
C VAL A 62 14.33 -7.15 -16.51
N THR A 63 13.31 -6.37 -16.15
CA THR A 63 13.32 -4.92 -16.26
C THR A 63 13.27 -4.30 -14.86
N PRO A 64 14.42 -3.89 -14.29
CA PRO A 64 14.48 -3.22 -13.00
C PRO A 64 13.60 -1.98 -12.95
N LYS A 65 12.94 -1.78 -11.81
CA LYS A 65 12.15 -0.56 -11.51
C LYS A 65 12.64 0.13 -10.26
N ASN A 66 13.09 -0.63 -9.27
CA ASN A 66 13.62 -0.08 -8.03
C ASN A 66 14.80 -0.89 -7.52
N TYR A 67 15.73 -0.18 -6.87
CA TYR A 67 16.85 -0.74 -6.12
C TYR A 67 16.73 -0.46 -4.63
N TRP A 68 17.33 -1.31 -3.81
CA TRP A 68 17.52 -1.08 -2.39
C TRP A 68 18.62 -0.03 -2.16
N PRO A 69 18.70 0.58 -0.96
CA PRO A 69 19.76 1.56 -0.65
C PRO A 69 21.20 1.04 -0.82
N ASP A 70 21.43 -0.28 -0.75
CA ASP A 70 22.75 -0.90 -1.01
C ASP A 70 23.03 -1.15 -2.50
N GLY A 71 22.14 -0.71 -3.39
CA GLY A 71 22.22 -0.89 -4.83
C GLY A 71 21.78 -2.26 -5.34
N SER A 72 21.36 -3.18 -4.46
CA SER A 72 20.79 -4.47 -4.88
C SER A 72 19.40 -4.30 -5.49
N LEU A 73 19.00 -5.19 -6.39
CA LEU A 73 17.66 -5.11 -7.02
C LEU A 73 16.56 -5.28 -5.97
N LYS A 74 15.55 -4.40 -6.01
CA LYS A 74 14.39 -4.43 -5.10
C LYS A 74 13.13 -4.91 -5.77
N PHE A 75 12.84 -4.37 -6.96
CA PHE A 75 11.68 -4.76 -7.74
C PHE A 75 11.98 -4.69 -9.23
N ALA A 76 11.50 -5.69 -9.97
CA ALA A 76 11.58 -5.71 -11.43
C ALA A 76 10.30 -6.29 -12.04
N ILE A 77 10.07 -5.96 -13.31
CA ILE A 77 9.05 -6.61 -14.13
C ILE A 77 9.72 -7.73 -14.90
N LEU A 78 9.19 -8.95 -14.78
CA LEU A 78 9.67 -10.14 -15.48
C LEU A 78 8.75 -10.43 -16.64
N SER A 79 9.32 -10.65 -17.83
CA SER A 79 8.57 -10.98 -19.04
C SER A 79 9.26 -12.06 -19.85
N GLY A 80 8.48 -12.89 -20.52
CA GLY A 80 9.04 -13.96 -21.33
C GLY A 80 7.97 -14.75 -22.05
N ARG A 81 8.36 -15.93 -22.52
CA ARG A 81 7.47 -16.91 -23.16
C ARG A 81 7.74 -18.28 -22.57
N ALA A 82 6.68 -19.03 -22.29
CA ALA A 82 6.76 -20.35 -21.71
C ALA A 82 5.92 -21.37 -22.51
N THR A 83 6.42 -22.59 -22.63
CA THR A 83 5.61 -23.71 -23.12
C THR A 83 4.98 -24.40 -21.92
N LEU A 84 3.66 -24.51 -21.90
CA LEU A 84 2.89 -25.00 -20.75
C LEU A 84 1.89 -26.06 -21.19
N ALA A 85 1.73 -27.09 -20.38
CA ALA A 85 0.58 -27.99 -20.48
C ALA A 85 -0.66 -27.33 -19.87
N ALA A 86 -1.84 -27.64 -20.42
CA ALA A 86 -3.09 -27.13 -19.90
C ALA A 86 -3.28 -27.51 -18.42
N ASN A 87 -3.72 -26.55 -17.60
CA ASN A 87 -4.03 -26.69 -16.18
C ASN A 87 -2.90 -27.28 -15.31
N THR A 88 -1.65 -27.23 -15.79
CA THR A 88 -0.49 -27.73 -15.07
C THR A 88 0.46 -26.58 -14.77
N ALA A 89 0.75 -26.35 -13.49
CA ALA A 89 1.69 -25.32 -13.08
C ALA A 89 3.13 -25.79 -13.34
N GLN A 90 3.94 -24.90 -13.91
CA GLN A 90 5.38 -25.10 -14.08
C GLN A 90 6.15 -24.01 -13.33
N SER A 91 7.12 -24.42 -12.54
CA SER A 91 7.93 -23.53 -11.69
C SER A 91 9.27 -23.18 -12.33
N TYR A 92 9.68 -21.93 -12.14
CA TYR A 92 10.94 -21.39 -12.62
C TYR A 92 11.69 -20.69 -11.49
N THR A 93 12.97 -21.02 -11.33
CA THR A 93 13.81 -20.51 -10.25
C THR A 93 14.70 -19.41 -10.77
N LEU A 94 14.78 -18.29 -10.04
CA LEU A 94 15.67 -17.17 -10.33
C LEU A 94 17.07 -17.41 -9.72
N ASN A 95 18.07 -16.66 -10.16
CA ASN A 95 19.41 -16.64 -9.58
C ASN A 95 20.12 -15.30 -9.89
N ALA A 96 21.30 -15.04 -9.33
CA ALA A 96 22.12 -13.86 -9.63
C ALA A 96 23.25 -14.13 -10.63
N ALA A 97 23.17 -15.23 -11.39
CA ALA A 97 24.11 -15.59 -12.44
C ALA A 97 23.59 -15.21 -13.85
N GLY A 98 22.71 -14.20 -13.93
CA GLY A 98 22.25 -13.65 -15.19
C GLY A 98 23.32 -12.85 -15.92
N ALA A 99 23.02 -12.49 -17.16
CA ALA A 99 23.83 -11.58 -17.97
C ALA A 99 23.02 -10.34 -18.36
N ALA A 100 23.70 -9.27 -18.71
CA ALA A 100 23.06 -8.09 -19.30
C ALA A 100 22.35 -8.49 -20.60
N ALA A 101 21.12 -8.00 -20.80
CA ALA A 101 20.43 -8.18 -22.07
C ALA A 101 21.15 -7.37 -23.17
N THR A 102 21.55 -8.04 -24.25
CA THR A 102 22.20 -7.41 -25.42
C THR A 102 21.26 -7.29 -26.62
N SER A 103 20.13 -7.99 -26.61
CA SER A 103 19.15 -7.95 -27.68
C SER A 103 18.39 -6.62 -27.71
N ALA A 104 18.12 -6.12 -28.91
CA ALA A 104 17.37 -4.89 -29.10
C ALA A 104 15.94 -5.00 -28.55
N ALA A 105 15.47 -3.93 -27.90
CA ALA A 105 14.11 -3.86 -27.40
C ALA A 105 13.08 -3.81 -28.55
N LEU A 106 11.89 -4.34 -28.29
CA LEU A 106 10.76 -4.18 -29.21
C LEU A 106 10.36 -2.70 -29.26
N GLY A 107 10.32 -2.12 -30.46
CA GLY A 107 9.99 -0.71 -30.67
C GLY A 107 8.55 -0.49 -31.13
N THR A 108 8.13 0.78 -31.18
CA THR A 108 6.80 1.17 -31.69
C THR A 108 6.59 0.78 -33.15
N ALA A 109 7.65 0.70 -33.95
CA ALA A 109 7.59 0.16 -35.32
C ALA A 109 7.12 -1.30 -35.36
N SER A 110 7.59 -2.14 -34.44
CA SER A 110 7.13 -3.52 -34.29
C SER A 110 5.68 -3.58 -33.83
N LEU A 111 5.26 -2.64 -32.98
CA LEU A 111 3.85 -2.52 -32.58
C LEU A 111 2.96 -2.15 -33.77
N ARG A 112 3.33 -1.16 -34.58
CA ARG A 112 2.61 -0.79 -35.81
C ARG A 112 2.46 -1.95 -36.77
N ALA A 113 3.50 -2.77 -36.92
CA ALA A 113 3.50 -3.93 -37.80
C ALA A 113 2.45 -4.99 -37.42
N THR A 114 1.89 -4.96 -36.21
CA THR A 114 0.77 -5.82 -35.80
C THR A 114 -0.58 -5.38 -36.39
N ASN A 115 -0.64 -4.23 -37.05
CA ASN A 115 -1.87 -3.57 -37.50
C ASN A 115 -2.88 -3.35 -36.36
N LEU A 116 -2.38 -3.16 -35.14
CA LEU A 116 -3.19 -2.87 -33.97
C LEU A 116 -4.09 -1.65 -34.26
N ALA A 117 -5.38 -1.82 -34.00
CA ALA A 117 -6.36 -0.75 -33.94
C ALA A 117 -7.15 -0.90 -32.65
N ALA A 118 -7.35 0.21 -31.95
CA ALA A 118 -8.13 0.24 -30.72
C ALA A 118 -9.00 1.50 -30.67
N ALA A 119 -10.19 1.40 -30.10
CA ALA A 119 -11.01 2.58 -29.83
C ALA A 119 -11.78 2.45 -28.52
N VAL A 120 -11.91 3.58 -27.82
CA VAL A 120 -12.77 3.73 -26.65
C VAL A 120 -13.90 4.69 -27.01
N GLY A 121 -15.12 4.18 -27.04
CA GLY A 121 -16.34 4.98 -27.22
C GLY A 121 -16.96 5.37 -25.89
N ALA A 122 -17.59 6.54 -25.82
CA ALA A 122 -18.34 7.03 -24.65
C ALA A 122 -19.66 7.70 -25.07
N GLY A 123 -20.47 7.00 -25.87
CA GLY A 123 -21.76 7.51 -26.36
C GLY A 123 -21.64 8.90 -27.01
N SER A 124 -22.48 9.84 -26.56
CA SER A 124 -22.50 11.22 -27.08
C SER A 124 -21.26 12.04 -26.76
N PHE A 125 -20.41 11.62 -25.82
CA PHE A 125 -19.14 12.30 -25.54
C PHE A 125 -18.11 12.07 -26.65
N GLY A 126 -18.29 11.05 -27.50
CA GLY A 126 -17.44 10.79 -28.65
C GLY A 126 -16.60 9.52 -28.53
N THR A 127 -15.48 9.48 -29.23
CA THR A 127 -14.60 8.31 -29.31
C THR A 127 -13.15 8.74 -29.38
N ALA A 128 -12.27 7.99 -28.69
CA ALA A 128 -10.83 8.07 -28.84
C ALA A 128 -10.34 6.82 -29.59
N SER A 129 -9.63 7.00 -30.70
CA SER A 129 -9.14 5.89 -31.55
C SER A 129 -7.63 5.95 -31.74
N TRP A 130 -6.99 4.78 -31.80
CA TRP A 130 -5.57 4.61 -32.10
C TRP A 130 -5.40 3.67 -33.29
N SER A 131 -4.66 4.13 -34.29
CA SER A 131 -4.28 3.35 -35.47
C SER A 131 -3.02 3.92 -36.12
N GLY A 132 -2.31 3.11 -36.91
CA GLY A 132 -1.18 3.58 -37.72
C GLY A 132 -0.13 4.35 -36.90
N ALA A 133 0.12 5.61 -37.28
CA ALA A 133 1.12 6.47 -36.66
C ALA A 133 0.79 6.90 -35.22
N ASP A 134 -0.45 6.71 -34.74
CA ASP A 134 -0.80 7.01 -33.35
C ASP A 134 0.07 6.24 -32.34
N TRP A 135 0.51 5.04 -32.71
CA TRP A 135 1.36 4.18 -31.89
C TRP A 135 2.80 4.69 -31.75
N ASP A 136 3.18 5.77 -32.44
CA ASP A 136 4.53 6.35 -32.38
C ASP A 136 4.69 7.42 -31.32
N THR A 137 3.58 7.80 -30.68
CA THR A 137 3.54 8.87 -29.70
C THR A 137 2.94 8.38 -28.37
N PRO A 138 3.57 7.36 -27.74
CA PRO A 138 3.14 6.97 -26.40
C PRO A 138 3.34 8.14 -25.43
N PHE A 139 2.44 8.27 -24.47
CA PHE A 139 2.62 9.19 -23.35
C PHE A 139 3.85 8.81 -22.53
N LEU A 140 4.08 7.51 -22.34
CA LEU A 140 5.22 6.99 -21.59
C LEU A 140 5.59 5.59 -22.08
N ALA A 141 6.89 5.32 -22.25
CA ALA A 141 7.39 3.96 -22.38
C ALA A 141 7.53 3.35 -20.97
N TRP A 142 6.70 2.35 -20.66
CA TRP A 142 6.66 1.76 -19.32
C TRP A 142 7.67 0.64 -19.16
N VAL A 143 7.80 -0.25 -20.15
CA VAL A 143 8.80 -1.32 -20.18
C VAL A 143 9.44 -1.31 -21.55
N SER A 144 10.76 -1.45 -21.59
CA SER A 144 11.52 -1.57 -22.84
C SER A 144 12.39 -2.81 -22.76
N GLY A 145 12.15 -3.78 -23.64
CA GLY A 145 13.02 -4.93 -23.75
C GLY A 145 12.67 -5.88 -24.89
N PRO A 146 13.53 -6.89 -25.13
CA PRO A 146 13.46 -7.76 -26.29
C PRO A 146 12.35 -8.81 -26.22
N ALA A 147 11.91 -9.20 -25.02
CA ALA A 147 10.83 -10.17 -24.83
C ALA A 147 9.46 -9.48 -24.73
N MET A 148 9.41 -8.30 -24.12
CA MET A 148 8.21 -7.47 -24.02
C MET A 148 8.57 -6.00 -23.87
N SER A 149 7.90 -5.15 -24.63
CA SER A 149 7.85 -3.70 -24.39
C SER A 149 6.41 -3.27 -24.10
N SER A 150 6.26 -2.29 -23.21
CA SER A 150 4.97 -1.75 -22.79
C SER A 150 4.96 -0.23 -22.91
N TRP A 151 3.86 0.32 -23.41
CA TRP A 151 3.66 1.76 -23.54
C TRP A 151 2.30 2.19 -23.01
N ILE A 152 2.28 3.38 -22.44
CA ILE A 152 1.06 4.05 -21.97
C ILE A 152 0.64 5.06 -23.03
N TYR A 153 -0.61 4.97 -23.45
CA TYR A 153 -1.24 5.90 -24.38
C TYR A 153 -2.42 6.60 -23.72
N ARG A 154 -2.69 7.82 -24.15
CA ARG A 154 -3.88 8.57 -23.76
C ARG A 154 -4.41 9.41 -24.91
N LYS A 155 -5.73 9.59 -24.98
CA LYS A 155 -6.40 10.55 -25.87
C LYS A 155 -7.66 11.10 -25.18
N PRO A 156 -7.93 12.41 -25.27
CA PRO A 156 -9.23 12.94 -24.89
C PRO A 156 -10.36 12.24 -25.66
N ILE A 157 -11.53 12.08 -25.02
CA ILE A 157 -12.72 11.54 -25.68
C ILE A 157 -13.59 12.71 -26.13
N GLY A 158 -13.64 12.93 -27.45
CA GLY A 158 -14.37 14.05 -28.05
C GLY A 158 -13.90 15.41 -27.54
N SER A 159 -14.86 16.28 -27.21
CA SER A 159 -14.61 17.66 -26.73
C SER A 159 -14.84 17.85 -25.23
N ASP A 160 -15.14 16.76 -24.49
CA ASP A 160 -15.31 16.85 -23.05
C ASP A 160 -13.98 17.21 -22.37
N ALA A 161 -14.03 18.19 -21.45
CA ALA A 161 -12.82 18.73 -20.82
C ALA A 161 -12.16 17.76 -19.81
N HIS A 162 -12.87 16.74 -19.35
CA HIS A 162 -12.44 15.84 -18.27
C HIS A 162 -12.23 14.40 -18.72
N LEU A 163 -12.91 13.97 -19.78
CA LEU A 163 -12.94 12.57 -20.18
C LEU A 163 -11.73 12.17 -21.04
N VAL A 164 -10.95 11.21 -20.55
CA VAL A 164 -9.74 10.71 -21.23
C VAL A 164 -9.78 9.19 -21.29
N ALA A 165 -9.51 8.64 -22.48
CA ALA A 165 -9.25 7.24 -22.67
C ALA A 165 -7.75 6.95 -22.54
N TRP A 166 -7.41 5.87 -21.86
CA TRP A 166 -6.04 5.43 -21.61
C TRP A 166 -5.87 3.97 -21.96
N LEU A 167 -4.67 3.60 -22.43
CA LEU A 167 -4.29 2.22 -22.73
C LEU A 167 -2.89 1.93 -22.15
N GLU A 168 -2.71 0.78 -21.49
CA GLU A 168 -1.41 0.12 -21.41
C GLU A 168 -1.38 -0.93 -22.52
N VAL A 169 -0.42 -0.83 -23.44
CA VAL A 169 -0.25 -1.75 -24.58
C VAL A 169 1.08 -2.46 -24.43
N ARG A 170 1.04 -3.79 -24.26
CA ARG A 170 2.21 -4.66 -24.18
C ARG A 170 2.35 -5.43 -25.49
N LEU A 171 3.51 -5.28 -26.14
CA LEU A 171 3.92 -6.09 -27.27
C LEU A 171 4.92 -7.13 -26.81
N TYR A 172 4.64 -8.39 -27.10
CA TYR A 172 5.53 -9.51 -26.81
C TYR A 172 6.30 -9.97 -28.04
N ALA A 173 7.47 -10.56 -27.83
CA ALA A 173 8.23 -11.22 -28.88
C ALA A 173 7.36 -12.28 -29.58
N GLY A 174 7.31 -12.24 -30.91
CA GLY A 174 6.39 -13.06 -31.70
C GLY A 174 5.07 -12.39 -32.06
N GLY A 175 4.85 -11.13 -31.65
CA GLY A 175 3.76 -10.30 -32.17
C GLY A 175 2.45 -10.36 -31.37
N ALA A 176 2.41 -11.09 -30.27
CA ALA A 176 1.24 -11.07 -29.39
C ALA A 176 1.10 -9.70 -28.71
N VAL A 177 -0.12 -9.17 -28.66
CA VAL A 177 -0.44 -7.87 -28.07
C VAL A 177 -1.51 -8.02 -27.01
N GLU A 178 -1.21 -7.47 -25.83
CA GLU A 178 -2.11 -7.36 -24.69
C GLU A 178 -2.41 -5.88 -24.44
N VAL A 179 -3.69 -5.53 -24.24
CA VAL A 179 -4.16 -4.16 -24.02
C VAL A 179 -5.04 -4.09 -22.77
N LEU A 180 -4.69 -3.19 -21.84
CA LEU A 180 -5.55 -2.81 -20.72
C LEU A 180 -6.12 -1.41 -20.99
N PRO A 181 -7.42 -1.29 -21.33
CA PRO A 181 -8.09 0.00 -21.49
C PRO A 181 -8.72 0.50 -20.19
N TRP A 182 -8.65 1.80 -19.94
CA TRP A 182 -9.46 2.46 -18.92
C TRP A 182 -9.90 3.85 -19.37
N VAL A 183 -10.95 4.35 -18.73
CA VAL A 183 -11.42 5.73 -18.85
C VAL A 183 -11.26 6.43 -17.51
N GLU A 184 -10.93 7.70 -17.56
CA GLU A 184 -10.77 8.57 -16.41
C GLU A 184 -11.56 9.86 -16.64
N ASN A 185 -12.24 10.34 -15.61
CA ASN A 185 -13.06 11.54 -15.65
C ASN A 185 -12.58 12.51 -14.57
N GLY A 186 -11.69 13.42 -14.90
CA GLY A 186 -11.31 14.48 -13.97
C GLY A 186 -9.88 14.96 -14.14
N TYR A 187 -9.68 16.23 -13.77
CA TYR A 187 -8.38 16.85 -13.59
C TYR A 187 -8.38 17.69 -12.32
N LEU A 188 -7.19 17.99 -11.82
CA LEU A 188 -6.94 18.69 -10.57
C LEU A 188 -7.62 20.06 -10.51
N LYS A 189 -7.48 20.90 -11.55
CA LYS A 189 -7.97 22.29 -11.53
C LYS A 189 -8.89 22.68 -12.68
N VAL A 190 -9.26 21.74 -13.55
CA VAL A 190 -10.19 22.03 -14.66
C VAL A 190 -11.60 22.24 -14.12
N ALA A 191 -12.22 23.36 -14.50
CA ALA A 191 -13.54 23.74 -14.01
C ALA A 191 -14.66 22.78 -14.46
N GLY A 192 -15.79 22.81 -13.73
CA GLY A 192 -16.98 22.00 -14.05
C GLY A 192 -16.82 20.48 -13.98
N PRO A 193 -16.10 19.90 -12.99
CA PRO A 193 -16.06 18.45 -12.83
C PRO A 193 -17.46 17.91 -12.51
N THR A 194 -17.93 16.95 -13.31
CA THR A 194 -19.25 16.32 -13.15
C THR A 194 -19.19 14.87 -13.62
N ASN A 195 -20.18 14.06 -13.25
CA ASN A 195 -20.30 12.68 -13.73
C ASN A 195 -20.49 12.59 -15.27
N LYS A 196 -20.06 11.47 -15.87
CA LYS A 196 -20.18 11.17 -17.30
C LYS A 196 -20.95 9.86 -17.49
N SER A 197 -22.26 9.98 -17.66
CA SER A 197 -23.15 8.86 -17.92
C SER A 197 -23.26 8.59 -19.42
N ALA A 198 -22.81 7.41 -19.85
CA ALA A 198 -22.88 6.98 -21.25
C ALA A 198 -22.77 5.45 -21.36
N THR A 199 -23.05 4.92 -22.54
CA THR A 199 -22.57 3.58 -22.91
C THR A 199 -21.12 3.69 -23.35
N TYR A 200 -20.22 3.14 -22.54
CA TYR A 200 -18.81 3.04 -22.87
C TYR A 200 -18.55 1.74 -23.59
N SER A 201 -17.70 1.78 -24.62
CA SER A 201 -17.28 0.61 -25.38
C SER A 201 -15.78 0.58 -25.58
N PHE A 202 -15.23 -0.61 -25.78
CA PHE A 202 -13.86 -0.79 -26.21
C PHE A 202 -13.81 -1.76 -27.40
N THR A 203 -13.16 -1.34 -28.48
CA THR A 203 -12.87 -2.17 -29.64
C THR A 203 -11.38 -2.43 -29.73
N LEU A 204 -11.02 -3.65 -30.13
CA LEU A 204 -9.64 -4.09 -30.33
C LEU A 204 -9.55 -4.99 -31.56
N GLY A 205 -8.74 -4.60 -32.54
CA GLY A 205 -8.60 -5.31 -33.81
C GLY A 205 -9.89 -5.36 -34.62
N GLY A 206 -10.73 -4.31 -34.53
CA GLY A 206 -12.03 -4.24 -35.20
C GLY A 206 -13.19 -4.94 -34.47
N THR A 207 -12.91 -5.71 -33.41
CA THR A 207 -13.93 -6.39 -32.62
C THR A 207 -14.27 -5.60 -31.37
N GLN A 208 -15.56 -5.38 -31.08
CA GLN A 208 -16.00 -4.84 -29.80
C GLN A 208 -15.79 -5.89 -28.69
N ARG A 209 -14.91 -5.58 -27.74
CA ARG A 209 -14.55 -6.46 -26.62
C ARG A 209 -15.27 -6.12 -25.32
N PHE A 210 -15.83 -4.92 -25.23
CA PHE A 210 -16.54 -4.44 -24.05
C PHE A 210 -17.62 -3.44 -24.46
N SER A 211 -18.75 -3.46 -23.77
CA SER A 211 -19.77 -2.41 -23.80
C SER A 211 -20.64 -2.46 -22.54
N ALA A 212 -20.75 -1.35 -21.83
CA ALA A 212 -21.64 -1.22 -20.68
C ALA A 212 -22.12 0.23 -20.50
N ALA A 213 -23.32 0.38 -19.95
CA ALA A 213 -23.75 1.67 -19.41
C ALA A 213 -22.98 1.94 -18.11
N ILE A 214 -22.28 3.07 -18.05
CA ILE A 214 -21.50 3.49 -16.88
C ILE A 214 -21.88 4.93 -16.59
N ASP A 215 -22.23 5.20 -15.33
CA ASP A 215 -22.24 6.56 -14.81
C ASP A 215 -20.93 6.81 -14.06
N LEU A 216 -19.95 7.41 -14.75
CA LEU A 216 -18.60 7.60 -14.21
C LEU A 216 -18.54 8.90 -13.40
N PRO A 217 -18.45 8.87 -12.06
CA PRO A 217 -18.39 10.08 -11.24
C PRO A 217 -17.13 10.89 -11.54
N HIS A 218 -17.10 12.14 -11.07
CA HIS A 218 -15.89 12.95 -11.16
C HIS A 218 -14.74 12.34 -10.36
N HIS A 219 -13.51 12.54 -10.82
CA HIS A 219 -12.27 12.06 -10.22
C HIS A 219 -12.23 10.53 -10.01
N CYS A 220 -13.05 9.79 -10.76
CA CYS A 220 -13.06 8.34 -10.81
C CYS A 220 -12.44 7.85 -12.12
N ARG A 221 -12.01 6.59 -12.11
CA ARG A 221 -11.57 5.87 -13.31
C ARG A 221 -12.05 4.44 -13.29
N THR A 222 -12.13 3.81 -14.44
CA THR A 222 -12.53 2.40 -14.51
C THR A 222 -11.94 1.71 -15.72
N VAL A 223 -11.47 0.48 -15.52
CA VAL A 223 -11.03 -0.36 -16.65
C VAL A 223 -12.25 -0.81 -17.45
N LEU A 224 -12.11 -0.90 -18.77
CA LEU A 224 -13.16 -1.34 -19.68
C LEU A 224 -13.09 -2.85 -19.89
N LEU A 225 -13.31 -3.57 -18.80
CA LEU A 225 -13.36 -5.03 -18.69
C LEU A 225 -14.67 -5.45 -18.03
N GLN A 226 -15.10 -6.68 -18.30
CA GLN A 226 -16.21 -7.32 -17.59
C GLN A 226 -15.95 -8.83 -17.47
N GLY A 227 -16.39 -9.43 -16.37
CA GLY A 227 -16.22 -10.86 -16.11
C GLY A 227 -14.86 -11.17 -15.50
N THR A 228 -14.20 -12.23 -15.97
CA THR A 228 -12.99 -12.78 -15.35
C THR A 228 -11.68 -12.36 -16.03
N ALA A 229 -11.76 -11.57 -17.11
CA ALA A 229 -10.58 -11.12 -17.84
C ALA A 229 -9.79 -10.08 -17.04
N HIS A 230 -8.46 -10.16 -17.11
CA HIS A 230 -7.56 -9.17 -16.49
C HIS A 230 -7.08 -8.08 -17.49
N SER A 231 -7.25 -8.32 -18.79
CA SER A 231 -6.88 -7.46 -19.93
C SER A 231 -7.55 -8.01 -21.21
N HIS A 232 -7.38 -7.31 -22.33
CA HIS A 232 -7.79 -7.79 -23.65
C HIS A 232 -6.58 -8.22 -24.48
N TRP A 233 -6.74 -9.25 -25.31
CA TRP A 233 -5.72 -9.68 -26.25
C TRP A 233 -6.16 -9.42 -27.69
N LEU A 234 -5.23 -8.97 -28.54
CA LEU A 234 -5.49 -8.78 -29.96
C LEU A 234 -5.85 -10.12 -30.61
N ALA A 235 -5.10 -11.16 -30.28
CA ALA A 235 -5.39 -12.55 -30.61
C ALA A 235 -6.18 -13.24 -29.47
N ALA A 236 -6.15 -14.56 -29.41
CA ALA A 236 -6.68 -15.31 -28.28
C ALA A 236 -5.85 -15.04 -27.01
N ASP A 237 -6.53 -15.00 -25.86
CA ASP A 237 -5.88 -14.91 -24.55
C ASP A 237 -5.10 -16.22 -24.28
N PRO A 238 -3.78 -16.16 -23.99
CA PRO A 238 -2.98 -17.34 -23.64
C PRO A 238 -3.39 -17.99 -22.30
N GLY A 239 -4.28 -17.35 -21.53
CA GLY A 239 -4.86 -17.89 -20.30
C GLY A 239 -3.82 -18.12 -19.22
N ILE A 240 -2.70 -17.38 -19.23
CA ILE A 240 -1.62 -17.55 -18.25
C ILE A 240 -1.97 -16.88 -16.92
N ALA A 241 -1.81 -17.62 -15.84
CA ALA A 241 -1.85 -17.13 -14.47
C ALA A 241 -0.50 -17.35 -13.78
N PRO A 242 0.19 -16.27 -13.33
CA PRO A 242 1.38 -16.41 -12.51
C PRO A 242 1.02 -16.68 -11.04
N SER A 243 1.91 -17.37 -10.34
CA SER A 243 1.90 -17.50 -8.89
C SER A 243 3.30 -17.23 -8.36
N HIS A 244 3.40 -16.37 -7.35
CA HIS A 244 4.67 -16.04 -6.71
C HIS A 244 4.96 -17.03 -5.60
N ASP A 245 6.24 -17.21 -5.26
CA ASP A 245 6.62 -17.74 -3.95
C ASP A 245 6.19 -16.74 -2.86
N LYS A 246 5.05 -17.05 -2.21
CA LYS A 246 4.40 -16.22 -1.19
C LYS A 246 5.25 -16.08 0.06
N ALA A 247 6.01 -17.11 0.44
CA ALA A 247 6.93 -17.06 1.57
C ALA A 247 8.11 -16.15 1.23
N TYR A 248 8.66 -16.27 0.01
CA TYR A 248 9.70 -15.36 -0.47
C TYR A 248 9.21 -13.92 -0.54
N LEU A 249 8.00 -13.67 -1.06
CA LEU A 249 7.43 -12.32 -1.15
C LEU A 249 7.33 -11.67 0.24
N GLN A 250 6.90 -12.41 1.27
CA GLN A 250 6.90 -11.91 2.65
C GLN A 250 8.32 -11.69 3.20
N ALA A 251 9.27 -12.56 2.85
CA ALA A 251 10.66 -12.42 3.24
C ALA A 251 11.40 -11.27 2.52
N SER A 252 10.89 -10.79 1.38
CA SER A 252 11.41 -9.59 0.68
C SER A 252 11.23 -8.29 1.47
N ARG A 253 10.39 -8.31 2.53
CA ARG A 253 9.97 -7.14 3.32
C ARG A 253 9.05 -6.15 2.60
N LEU A 254 8.75 -6.37 1.31
CA LEU A 254 7.82 -5.50 0.57
C LEU A 254 6.36 -5.67 0.98
N VAL A 255 6.01 -6.76 1.65
CA VAL A 255 4.70 -7.00 2.28
C VAL A 255 4.89 -7.47 3.73
N PRO A 256 3.90 -7.35 4.63
CA PRO A 256 4.00 -7.88 5.98
C PRO A 256 4.24 -9.40 6.01
N HIS A 257 4.89 -9.90 7.06
CA HIS A 257 5.10 -11.32 7.29
C HIS A 257 4.00 -11.87 8.20
N TYR A 258 3.15 -12.73 7.67
CA TYR A 258 2.00 -13.31 8.34
C TYR A 258 2.30 -14.70 8.87
N ARG A 259 1.70 -15.03 10.02
CA ARG A 259 1.74 -16.39 10.59
C ARG A 259 0.62 -17.31 10.12
N ALA A 260 -0.40 -16.72 9.52
CA ALA A 260 -1.61 -17.43 9.18
C ALA A 260 -1.35 -18.44 8.06
N THR A 261 -1.94 -19.63 8.21
CA THR A 261 -2.06 -20.64 7.17
C THR A 261 -3.56 -20.87 6.95
N VAL A 262 -4.11 -20.18 5.95
CA VAL A 262 -5.55 -20.18 5.66
C VAL A 262 -5.88 -21.36 4.74
N PRO A 263 -6.68 -22.34 5.19
CA PRO A 263 -7.04 -23.49 4.36
C PRO A 263 -7.90 -23.06 3.18
N SER A 264 -7.83 -23.79 2.06
CA SER A 264 -8.65 -23.52 0.86
C SER A 264 -10.15 -23.61 1.11
N THR A 265 -10.58 -24.29 2.18
CA THR A 265 -11.98 -24.37 2.61
C THR A 265 -12.46 -23.17 3.43
N ALA A 266 -11.59 -22.20 3.73
CA ALA A 266 -11.95 -21.04 4.55
C ALA A 266 -13.05 -20.18 3.89
N PRO A 267 -14.13 -19.80 4.60
CA PRO A 267 -15.20 -18.96 4.07
C PRO A 267 -14.73 -17.60 3.53
N ALA A 268 -13.66 -17.04 4.11
CA ALA A 268 -13.06 -15.79 3.65
C ALA A 268 -12.61 -15.86 2.18
N LEU A 269 -12.15 -17.02 1.70
CA LEU A 269 -11.76 -17.22 0.30
C LEU A 269 -12.97 -17.30 -0.64
N SER A 270 -14.10 -17.86 -0.20
CA SER A 270 -15.33 -17.89 -1.00
C SER A 270 -16.02 -16.53 -1.08
N GLY A 271 -15.79 -15.63 -0.11
CA GLY A 271 -16.31 -14.26 -0.13
C GLY A 271 -15.53 -13.30 -1.03
N LEU A 272 -14.40 -13.74 -1.61
CA LEU A 272 -13.59 -12.90 -2.49
C LEU A 272 -14.30 -12.64 -3.82
N THR A 273 -14.12 -11.42 -4.33
CA THR A 273 -14.61 -11.07 -5.67
C THR A 273 -13.91 -11.95 -6.71
N SER A 274 -14.70 -12.64 -7.53
CA SER A 274 -14.21 -13.58 -8.57
C SER A 274 -14.37 -13.03 -9.98
N SER A 275 -14.98 -11.87 -10.13
CA SER A 275 -15.16 -11.18 -11.41
C SER A 275 -15.11 -9.66 -11.21
N TYR A 276 -15.11 -8.94 -12.33
CA TYR A 276 -15.13 -7.50 -12.40
C TYR A 276 -16.27 -6.96 -13.25
N SER A 277 -16.82 -5.83 -12.79
CA SER A 277 -17.59 -4.90 -13.62
C SER A 277 -17.14 -3.47 -13.28
N PRO A 278 -17.25 -2.52 -14.23
CA PRO A 278 -16.84 -1.14 -13.99
C PRO A 278 -17.45 -0.54 -12.73
N LEU A 279 -16.64 0.16 -11.95
CA LEU A 279 -17.01 0.83 -10.70
C LEU A 279 -17.62 -0.08 -9.61
N GLN A 280 -17.51 -1.41 -9.76
CA GLN A 280 -18.00 -2.34 -8.74
C GLN A 280 -17.36 -2.06 -7.39
N GLN A 281 -18.07 -2.40 -6.32
CA GLN A 281 -17.54 -2.29 -4.97
C GLN A 281 -16.43 -3.31 -4.67
N GLY A 282 -16.45 -4.49 -5.30
CA GLY A 282 -15.54 -5.58 -4.96
C GLY A 282 -15.69 -5.99 -3.49
N ASN A 283 -14.57 -6.17 -2.80
CA ASN A 283 -14.49 -6.50 -1.38
C ASN A 283 -14.32 -5.27 -0.47
N TYR A 284 -14.48 -4.05 -1.00
CA TYR A 284 -14.51 -2.85 -0.15
C TYR A 284 -15.81 -2.78 0.66
N SER A 285 -15.81 -1.93 1.70
CA SER A 285 -17.00 -1.67 2.52
C SER A 285 -18.09 -0.92 1.75
N ASN A 286 -19.35 -1.12 2.12
CA ASN A 286 -20.48 -0.33 1.61
C ASN A 286 -20.30 1.18 1.90
N ALA A 287 -19.84 1.49 3.11
CA ALA A 287 -19.51 2.84 3.56
C ALA A 287 -18.17 2.83 4.30
N MET A 288 -17.15 3.49 3.75
CA MET A 288 -15.77 3.42 4.27
C MET A 288 -15.64 3.93 5.72
N GLY A 289 -16.38 4.98 6.08
CA GLY A 289 -16.34 5.58 7.42
C GLY A 289 -17.12 4.85 8.51
N GLN A 290 -17.71 3.67 8.23
CA GLN A 290 -18.56 2.97 9.19
C GLN A 290 -17.76 2.47 10.41
N THR A 291 -18.43 2.40 11.55
CA THR A 291 -17.82 1.92 12.80
C THR A 291 -17.50 0.43 12.74
N GLY A 292 -16.41 0.03 13.38
CA GLY A 292 -16.01 -1.38 13.51
C GLY A 292 -14.93 -1.81 12.52
N TYR A 293 -14.60 -3.10 12.56
CA TYR A 293 -13.61 -3.69 11.65
C TYR A 293 -14.21 -3.95 10.27
N HIS A 294 -13.38 -3.81 9.24
CA HIS A 294 -13.67 -4.26 7.89
C HIS A 294 -12.40 -4.83 7.27
N GLY A 295 -12.51 -5.89 6.46
CA GLY A 295 -11.36 -6.55 5.82
C GLY A 295 -10.52 -5.67 4.90
N ALA A 296 -11.01 -4.49 4.52
CA ALA A 296 -10.24 -3.52 3.75
C ALA A 296 -9.20 -2.74 4.60
N ILE A 297 -9.34 -2.73 5.93
CA ILE A 297 -8.52 -1.93 6.85
C ILE A 297 -7.36 -2.79 7.37
N GLY A 298 -6.12 -2.36 7.12
CA GLY A 298 -4.92 -3.05 7.59
C GLY A 298 -3.65 -2.44 6.99
N LEU A 299 -2.49 -3.06 7.25
CA LEU A 299 -1.27 -2.72 6.49
C LEU A 299 -1.42 -3.08 5.02
N ILE A 300 -2.10 -4.19 4.75
CA ILE A 300 -2.68 -4.54 3.47
C ILE A 300 -4.09 -5.14 3.71
N PRO A 301 -5.04 -5.02 2.77
CA PRO A 301 -6.37 -5.60 2.88
C PRO A 301 -6.40 -7.14 2.95
N GLU A 302 -7.54 -7.69 3.37
CA GLU A 302 -7.78 -9.12 3.59
C GLU A 302 -7.55 -9.96 2.33
N TRP A 303 -7.99 -9.51 1.15
CA TRP A 303 -7.74 -10.25 -0.10
C TRP A 303 -6.24 -10.34 -0.45
N GLU A 304 -5.44 -9.36 -0.04
CA GLU A 304 -3.99 -9.36 -0.21
C GLU A 304 -3.32 -10.24 0.85
N ALA A 305 -3.78 -10.18 2.10
CA ALA A 305 -3.32 -11.08 3.15
C ALA A 305 -3.63 -12.56 2.81
N LEU A 306 -4.85 -12.85 2.34
CA LEU A 306 -5.26 -14.18 1.87
C LEU A 306 -4.42 -14.69 0.70
N TYR A 307 -3.97 -13.79 -0.19
CA TYR A 307 -3.02 -14.15 -1.24
C TYR A 307 -1.71 -14.67 -0.65
N LEU A 308 -1.21 -14.06 0.43
CA LEU A 308 0.05 -14.45 1.08
C LEU A 308 -0.09 -15.68 1.97
N THR A 309 -1.26 -15.92 2.56
CA THR A 309 -1.46 -16.91 3.63
C THR A 309 -2.18 -18.19 3.19
N SER A 310 -2.60 -18.30 1.93
CA SER A 310 -3.27 -19.48 1.38
C SER A 310 -2.50 -20.06 0.19
N SER A 311 -2.66 -21.34 -0.12
CA SER A 311 -2.22 -21.94 -1.39
C SER A 311 -3.29 -21.82 -2.50
N ASP A 312 -4.46 -21.26 -2.20
CA ASP A 312 -5.57 -21.12 -3.13
C ASP A 312 -5.27 -20.14 -4.27
N ALA A 313 -5.88 -20.38 -5.44
CA ALA A 313 -5.72 -19.55 -6.63
C ALA A 313 -6.65 -18.32 -6.65
N ARG A 314 -7.80 -18.36 -5.98
CA ARG A 314 -8.81 -17.29 -5.97
C ARG A 314 -8.26 -15.92 -5.56
N PRO A 315 -7.40 -15.79 -4.53
CA PRO A 315 -6.93 -14.49 -4.10
C PRO A 315 -6.15 -13.70 -5.16
N TYR A 316 -5.50 -14.36 -6.13
CA TYR A 316 -4.76 -13.64 -7.17
C TYR A 316 -5.67 -12.74 -8.01
N ALA A 317 -6.79 -13.27 -8.48
CA ALA A 317 -7.78 -12.51 -9.23
C ALA A 317 -8.45 -11.45 -8.34
N ALA A 318 -8.76 -11.79 -7.08
CA ALA A 318 -9.35 -10.85 -6.13
C ALA A 318 -8.47 -9.62 -5.87
N VAL A 319 -7.14 -9.79 -5.79
CA VAL A 319 -6.19 -8.67 -5.66
C VAL A 319 -6.29 -7.72 -6.86
N ILE A 320 -6.32 -8.27 -8.08
CA ILE A 320 -6.42 -7.48 -9.32
C ILE A 320 -7.78 -6.77 -9.42
N PHE A 321 -8.88 -7.50 -9.20
CA PHE A 321 -10.23 -6.94 -9.31
C PHE A 321 -10.53 -5.90 -8.24
N ASN A 322 -10.03 -6.05 -7.01
CA ASN A 322 -10.13 -5.00 -6.00
C ASN A 322 -9.24 -3.79 -6.35
N GLY A 323 -8.09 -4.00 -6.99
CA GLY A 323 -7.28 -2.91 -7.54
C GLY A 323 -8.02 -2.14 -8.64
N TYR A 324 -8.75 -2.82 -9.53
CA TYR A 324 -9.60 -2.16 -10.52
C TYR A 324 -10.83 -1.47 -9.90
N ALA A 325 -11.42 -2.09 -8.88
CA ALA A 325 -12.56 -1.54 -8.14
C ALA A 325 -12.21 -0.25 -7.37
N ALA A 326 -10.94 -0.05 -6.99
CA ALA A 326 -10.48 1.18 -6.34
C ALA A 326 -10.74 2.44 -7.18
N GLY A 327 -10.77 2.29 -8.51
CA GLY A 327 -11.11 3.35 -9.46
C GLY A 327 -12.48 4.00 -9.22
N ARG A 328 -13.39 3.34 -8.49
CA ARG A 328 -14.70 3.89 -8.10
C ARG A 328 -14.59 5.10 -7.17
N TYR A 329 -13.51 5.25 -6.41
CA TYR A 329 -13.35 6.35 -5.47
C TYR A 329 -12.85 7.61 -6.19
N GLY A 330 -13.37 8.76 -5.75
CA GLY A 330 -13.04 10.08 -6.30
C GLY A 330 -11.66 10.60 -5.91
N ILE A 331 -10.60 9.80 -6.07
CA ILE A 331 -9.23 10.10 -5.61
C ILE A 331 -8.27 10.55 -6.73
N HIS A 332 -8.71 10.49 -7.99
CA HIS A 332 -7.85 10.61 -9.17
C HIS A 332 -7.67 12.07 -9.61
N PHE A 333 -7.06 12.89 -8.76
CA PHE A 333 -6.75 14.29 -9.05
C PHE A 333 -5.49 14.40 -9.93
N ARG A 334 -5.64 14.13 -11.23
CA ARG A 334 -4.57 14.25 -12.21
C ARG A 334 -4.27 15.70 -12.53
N ASP A 335 -3.00 16.08 -12.48
CA ASP A 335 -2.55 17.41 -12.89
C ASP A 335 -2.64 17.53 -14.43
N GLU A 336 -3.46 18.45 -14.92
CA GLU A 336 -3.69 18.66 -16.35
C GLU A 336 -2.43 19.14 -17.11
N THR A 337 -1.43 19.70 -16.42
CA THR A 337 -0.21 20.20 -17.05
C THR A 337 0.82 19.10 -17.28
N THR A 338 0.88 18.12 -16.37
CA THR A 338 1.85 17.01 -16.45
C THR A 338 1.23 15.70 -16.88
N GLN A 339 -0.11 15.59 -16.83
CA GLN A 339 -0.87 14.37 -17.06
C GLN A 339 -0.46 13.23 -16.11
N ARG A 340 0.04 13.57 -14.92
CA ARG A 340 0.44 12.65 -13.83
C ARG A 340 -0.30 13.02 -12.54
N PRO A 341 -0.26 12.19 -11.49
CA PRO A 341 -0.61 12.62 -10.14
C PRO A 341 0.12 13.93 -9.76
N LEU A 342 -0.50 14.77 -8.92
CA LEU A 342 0.04 16.10 -8.64
C LEU A 342 1.38 16.07 -7.89
N ARG A 343 2.19 17.11 -8.10
CA ARG A 343 3.42 17.34 -7.35
C ARG A 343 3.19 18.22 -6.11
N PHE A 344 3.78 17.79 -5.00
CA PHE A 344 3.99 18.53 -3.75
C PHE A 344 4.24 20.02 -3.91
N SER A 345 5.39 20.27 -4.52
CA SER A 345 5.98 21.58 -4.75
C SER A 345 5.14 22.53 -5.60
N SER A 346 4.27 22.00 -6.47
CA SER A 346 3.51 22.82 -7.43
C SER A 346 2.24 23.42 -6.84
N TYR A 347 1.73 22.85 -5.74
CA TYR A 347 0.43 23.23 -5.16
C TYR A 347 0.47 23.40 -3.63
N PRO A 348 1.38 24.25 -3.10
CA PRO A 348 1.61 24.39 -1.66
C PRO A 348 0.35 24.70 -0.86
N ASN A 349 -0.60 25.45 -1.44
CA ASN A 349 -1.80 25.93 -0.77
C ASN A 349 -3.11 25.27 -1.26
N LEU A 350 -3.06 24.39 -2.27
CA LEU A 350 -4.27 23.79 -2.84
C LEU A 350 -4.83 22.72 -1.92
N VAL A 351 -6.13 22.79 -1.65
CA VAL A 351 -6.86 21.79 -0.88
C VAL A 351 -8.01 21.24 -1.72
N ALA A 352 -8.44 20.00 -1.48
CA ALA A 352 -9.63 19.46 -2.14
C ALA A 352 -10.88 20.32 -1.84
N SER A 353 -11.87 20.31 -2.73
CA SER A 353 -13.19 20.87 -2.45
C SER A 353 -13.95 20.00 -1.44
N GLY A 354 -14.82 20.61 -0.63
CA GLY A 354 -15.77 19.90 0.23
C GLY A 354 -16.79 19.05 -0.55
N THR A 355 -16.95 19.29 -1.85
CA THR A 355 -17.83 18.52 -2.75
C THR A 355 -17.14 17.32 -3.39
N SER A 356 -15.87 17.04 -3.06
CA SER A 356 -15.06 16.01 -3.75
C SER A 356 -15.37 14.55 -3.36
N ALA A 357 -16.42 14.30 -2.57
CA ALA A 357 -16.71 12.99 -1.95
C ALA A 357 -15.52 12.44 -1.12
N VAL A 358 -14.78 13.33 -0.47
CA VAL A 358 -13.68 13.01 0.45
C VAL A 358 -14.08 13.50 1.84
N ALA A 359 -14.00 12.63 2.85
CA ALA A 359 -14.38 12.98 4.20
C ALA A 359 -13.33 13.88 4.87
N GLY A 360 -13.82 14.84 5.66
CA GLY A 360 -13.01 15.65 6.56
C GLY A 360 -12.03 16.60 5.88
N VAL A 361 -12.26 17.06 4.65
CA VAL A 361 -11.35 17.96 3.91
C VAL A 361 -11.05 19.25 4.69
N GLY A 362 -9.78 19.65 4.70
CA GLY A 362 -9.25 20.82 5.39
C GLY A 362 -9.47 22.16 4.68
N GLY A 363 -8.77 23.20 5.15
CA GLY A 363 -8.85 24.56 4.59
C GLY A 363 -7.54 25.05 3.98
N SER A 364 -7.64 25.99 3.04
CA SER A 364 -6.50 26.68 2.41
C SER A 364 -6.32 28.08 2.98
N THR A 365 -5.12 28.42 3.44
CA THR A 365 -4.74 29.77 3.89
C THR A 365 -4.78 30.82 2.78
N LYS A 366 -4.87 30.39 1.52
CA LYS A 366 -4.98 31.26 0.34
C LYS A 366 -6.33 31.14 -0.38
N GLY A 367 -7.30 30.42 0.19
CA GLY A 367 -8.59 30.16 -0.44
C GLY A 367 -8.49 29.34 -1.74
N GLN A 368 -7.41 28.57 -1.92
CA GLN A 368 -7.21 27.74 -3.10
C GLN A 368 -7.80 26.35 -2.88
N THR A 369 -8.92 26.06 -3.54
CA THR A 369 -9.53 24.74 -3.55
C THR A 369 -9.61 24.16 -4.95
N THR A 370 -9.65 22.82 -5.07
CA THR A 370 -10.02 22.20 -6.36
C THR A 370 -11.42 22.68 -6.76
N PRO A 371 -11.77 22.67 -8.06
CA PRO A 371 -13.09 23.08 -8.51
C PRO A 371 -14.22 22.29 -7.82
N ALA A 372 -15.34 22.97 -7.56
CA ALA A 372 -16.53 22.34 -7.01
C ALA A 372 -17.10 21.33 -8.01
N ALA A 373 -17.46 20.16 -7.49
CA ALA A 373 -17.96 19.05 -8.28
C ALA A 373 -19.48 18.92 -8.13
N SER A 374 -20.12 18.41 -9.17
CA SER A 374 -21.57 18.20 -9.24
C SER A 374 -21.93 16.83 -9.82
N GLY A 375 -23.23 16.54 -9.85
CA GLY A 375 -23.77 15.32 -10.43
C GLY A 375 -23.70 14.12 -9.48
N THR A 376 -23.60 12.91 -10.04
CA THR A 376 -23.47 11.68 -9.25
C THR A 376 -22.17 11.70 -8.46
N ALA A 377 -22.27 11.61 -7.13
CA ALA A 377 -21.12 11.58 -6.24
C ALA A 377 -20.45 10.20 -6.25
N ALA A 378 -19.12 10.19 -6.16
CA ALA A 378 -18.37 8.98 -5.87
C ALA A 378 -18.69 8.46 -4.44
N PRO A 379 -18.49 7.17 -4.16
CA PRO A 379 -18.44 6.65 -2.80
C PRO A 379 -17.42 7.43 -1.97
N VAL A 380 -17.79 7.79 -0.74
CA VAL A 380 -16.96 8.65 0.11
C VAL A 380 -15.64 7.95 0.47
N TRP A 381 -14.53 8.62 0.20
CA TRP A 381 -13.21 8.23 0.68
C TRP A 381 -12.96 8.79 2.08
N ASP A 382 -12.74 7.91 3.05
CA ASP A 382 -12.50 8.28 4.45
C ASP A 382 -11.12 7.80 4.92
N THR A 383 -10.19 8.74 5.13
CA THR A 383 -8.80 8.42 5.46
C THR A 383 -8.63 7.59 6.74
N PRO A 384 -9.35 7.85 7.84
CA PRO A 384 -9.26 6.98 9.03
C PRO A 384 -9.55 5.48 8.77
N HIS A 385 -10.17 5.12 7.65
CA HIS A 385 -10.47 3.72 7.26
C HIS A 385 -9.95 3.35 5.86
N HIS A 386 -9.05 4.15 5.27
CA HIS A 386 -8.71 3.93 3.87
C HIS A 386 -7.81 2.70 3.65
N PRO A 387 -8.13 1.85 2.66
CA PRO A 387 -7.33 0.69 2.32
C PRO A 387 -5.99 1.09 1.69
N SER A 388 -5.04 0.15 1.69
CA SER A 388 -3.93 0.16 0.73
C SER A 388 -4.50 -0.26 -0.62
N VAL A 389 -4.52 0.65 -1.60
CA VAL A 389 -5.07 0.42 -2.94
C VAL A 389 -3.94 0.29 -3.96
N GLY A 390 -4.04 -0.72 -4.84
CA GLY A 390 -3.10 -0.93 -5.94
C GLY A 390 -1.72 -1.49 -5.58
N TYR A 391 -1.25 -1.35 -4.34
CA TYR A 391 0.14 -1.67 -3.99
C TYR A 391 0.51 -3.14 -4.22
N THR A 392 -0.23 -4.10 -3.63
CA THR A 392 0.07 -5.52 -3.87
C THR A 392 -0.24 -5.91 -5.32
N ALA A 393 -1.31 -5.38 -5.92
CA ALA A 393 -1.61 -5.62 -7.34
C ALA A 393 -0.46 -5.17 -8.26
N TYR A 394 0.22 -4.06 -7.94
CA TYR A 394 1.43 -3.62 -8.61
C TYR A 394 2.58 -4.61 -8.42
N LEU A 395 2.85 -5.03 -7.18
CA LEU A 395 3.91 -6.01 -6.89
C LEU A 395 3.70 -7.33 -7.65
N LEU A 396 2.46 -7.77 -7.87
CA LEU A 396 2.18 -9.02 -8.58
C LEU A 396 2.21 -8.89 -10.11
N THR A 397 1.89 -7.72 -10.66
CA THR A 397 1.61 -7.58 -12.12
C THR A 397 2.55 -6.62 -12.86
N GLY A 398 3.24 -5.75 -12.13
CA GLY A 398 4.07 -4.69 -12.68
C GLY A 398 3.33 -3.65 -13.52
N ARG A 399 1.99 -3.61 -13.48
CA ARG A 399 1.19 -2.70 -14.33
C ARG A 399 1.31 -1.25 -13.89
N PHE A 400 1.35 -0.35 -14.88
CA PHE A 400 1.36 1.09 -14.63
C PHE A 400 0.10 1.55 -13.89
N TYR A 401 -1.06 1.02 -14.28
CA TYR A 401 -2.35 1.37 -13.66
C TYR A 401 -2.33 1.26 -12.13
N PHE A 402 -1.82 0.13 -11.61
CA PHE A 402 -1.77 -0.10 -10.16
C PHE A 402 -0.69 0.72 -9.47
N MET A 403 0.47 0.95 -10.10
CA MET A 403 1.47 1.87 -9.56
C MET A 403 0.88 3.28 -9.40
N GLU A 404 0.19 3.76 -10.43
CA GLU A 404 -0.44 5.08 -10.42
C GLU A 404 -1.60 5.17 -9.42
N GLU A 405 -2.34 4.07 -9.18
CA GLU A 405 -3.39 4.01 -8.14
C GLU A 405 -2.82 4.33 -6.76
N VAL A 406 -1.65 3.75 -6.43
CA VAL A 406 -0.95 4.03 -5.16
C VAL A 406 -0.54 5.50 -5.09
N GLN A 407 -0.02 6.05 -6.19
CA GLN A 407 0.36 7.47 -6.27
C GLN A 407 -0.85 8.38 -6.05
N PHE A 408 -1.99 8.12 -6.69
CA PHE A 408 -3.20 8.91 -6.50
C PHE A 408 -3.67 8.90 -5.05
N SER A 409 -3.68 7.71 -4.41
CA SER A 409 -4.04 7.61 -2.99
C SER A 409 -3.13 8.44 -2.09
N ALA A 410 -1.81 8.45 -2.34
CA ALA A 410 -0.87 9.28 -1.59
C ALA A 410 -1.07 10.78 -1.85
N THR A 411 -1.29 11.19 -3.09
CA THR A 411 -1.53 12.60 -3.45
C THR A 411 -2.86 13.14 -2.90
N LEU A 412 -3.89 12.30 -2.77
CA LEU A 412 -5.11 12.69 -2.08
C LEU A 412 -4.86 12.94 -0.59
N GLY A 413 -4.01 12.12 0.05
CA GLY A 413 -3.58 12.33 1.44
C GLY A 413 -3.00 13.73 1.65
N TYR A 414 -2.21 14.23 0.70
CA TYR A 414 -1.73 15.62 0.69
C TYR A 414 -2.87 16.63 0.49
N LEU A 415 -3.66 16.48 -0.58
CA LEU A 415 -4.69 17.45 -0.97
C LEU A 415 -5.79 17.64 0.07
N LYS A 416 -6.15 16.61 0.82
CA LYS A 416 -7.23 16.74 1.81
C LYS A 416 -6.84 17.56 3.02
N ASN A 417 -5.55 17.60 3.39
CA ASN A 417 -5.12 18.23 4.64
C ASN A 417 -5.01 19.76 4.51
N PRO A 418 -5.32 20.52 5.58
CA PRO A 418 -5.12 21.97 5.60
C PRO A 418 -3.68 22.34 5.27
N ASP A 419 -3.48 23.34 4.42
CA ASP A 419 -2.16 23.67 3.88
C ASP A 419 -1.14 24.07 4.96
N ASN A 420 -1.52 24.89 5.93
CA ASN A 420 -0.66 25.25 7.07
C ASN A 420 -0.30 24.04 7.96
N HIS A 421 -1.23 23.13 8.21
CA HIS A 421 -1.00 21.96 9.06
C HIS A 421 -0.09 20.91 8.40
N ARG A 422 -0.21 20.75 7.08
CA ARG A 422 0.73 19.92 6.29
C ARG A 422 2.04 20.64 5.97
N ASN A 423 2.27 21.82 6.55
CA ASN A 423 3.42 22.68 6.28
C ASN A 423 3.66 22.87 4.77
N TYR A 424 2.59 23.25 4.06
CA TYR A 424 2.56 23.53 2.63
C TYR A 424 3.08 22.33 1.83
N SER A 425 4.06 22.51 0.94
CA SER A 425 4.63 21.46 0.10
C SER A 425 5.36 20.35 0.87
N ALA A 426 5.65 20.52 2.17
CA ALA A 426 6.23 19.45 2.98
C ALA A 426 5.30 18.23 3.12
N GLY A 427 3.98 18.44 3.09
CA GLY A 427 3.01 17.34 3.13
C GLY A 427 3.04 16.56 4.45
N LEU A 428 3.02 17.24 5.59
CA LEU A 428 2.96 16.59 6.90
C LEU A 428 1.60 15.93 7.15
N PHE A 429 1.61 14.74 7.75
CA PHE A 429 0.45 14.01 8.22
C PHE A 429 0.47 13.94 9.74
N LEU A 430 -0.13 14.94 10.37
CA LEU A 430 -0.19 15.07 11.83
C LEU A 430 -1.26 14.13 12.42
N SER A 431 -0.99 13.55 13.59
CA SER A 431 -1.93 12.64 14.27
C SER A 431 -3.13 13.34 14.93
N ASN A 432 -3.07 14.66 15.07
CA ASN A 432 -4.03 15.46 15.81
C ASN A 432 -4.59 16.68 15.06
N SER A 433 -4.44 16.74 13.75
CA SER A 433 -4.83 17.95 13.04
C SER A 433 -5.36 17.70 11.64
N GLY A 434 -6.12 18.69 11.17
CA GLY A 434 -6.72 18.66 9.86
C GLY A 434 -7.65 17.48 9.71
N SER A 435 -7.49 16.77 8.60
CA SER A 435 -8.36 15.67 8.20
C SER A 435 -7.92 14.32 8.76
N ASN A 436 -6.90 14.30 9.62
CA ASN A 436 -6.24 13.09 10.09
C ASN A 436 -6.46 12.90 11.60
N THR A 437 -7.17 11.84 11.96
CA THR A 437 -7.08 11.28 13.31
C THR A 437 -5.75 10.51 13.47
N THR A 438 -5.45 10.00 14.67
CA THR A 438 -4.25 9.19 14.93
C THR A 438 -4.09 8.06 13.89
N ARG A 439 -5.14 7.26 13.66
CA ARG A 439 -5.11 6.23 12.60
C ARG A 439 -5.10 6.79 11.18
N GLY A 440 -5.74 7.95 10.95
CA GLY A 440 -5.73 8.60 9.64
C GLY A 440 -4.32 9.01 9.20
N ALA A 441 -3.53 9.55 10.14
CA ALA A 441 -2.12 9.80 9.93
C ALA A 441 -1.33 8.51 9.69
N ALA A 442 -1.60 7.45 10.46
CA ALA A 442 -0.99 6.14 10.27
C ALA A 442 -1.18 5.59 8.85
N TRP A 443 -2.42 5.59 8.34
CA TRP A 443 -2.73 5.09 7.00
C TRP A 443 -2.21 5.99 5.88
N SER A 444 -2.21 7.32 6.09
CA SER A 444 -1.58 8.26 5.15
C SER A 444 -0.07 8.03 5.04
N LEU A 445 0.62 7.82 6.17
CA LEU A 445 2.06 7.52 6.20
C LEU A 445 2.38 6.15 5.60
N ARG A 446 1.57 5.12 5.88
CA ARG A 446 1.67 3.81 5.22
C ARG A 446 1.59 3.96 3.69
N THR A 447 0.57 4.65 3.20
CA THR A 447 0.36 4.81 1.76
C THR A 447 1.40 5.72 1.11
N LEU A 448 1.91 6.74 1.79
CA LEU A 448 3.06 7.53 1.31
C LEU A 448 4.32 6.68 1.17
N ALA A 449 4.61 5.82 2.15
CA ALA A 449 5.75 4.90 2.10
C ALA A 449 5.59 3.86 0.98
N GLN A 450 4.38 3.33 0.77
CA GLN A 450 4.05 2.44 -0.35
C GLN A 450 4.18 3.14 -1.70
N ALA A 451 3.72 4.39 -1.84
CA ALA A 451 3.86 5.17 -3.07
C ALA A 451 5.33 5.44 -3.40
N LEU A 452 6.15 5.82 -2.42
CA LEU A 452 7.59 5.98 -2.59
C LEU A 452 8.26 4.65 -2.96
N CYS A 453 7.81 3.53 -2.40
CA CYS A 453 8.32 2.21 -2.72
C CYS A 453 7.95 1.75 -4.14
N ALA A 454 6.73 2.02 -4.60
CA ALA A 454 6.21 1.58 -5.88
C ALA A 454 6.60 2.50 -7.06
N THR A 455 6.91 3.77 -6.78
CA THR A 455 7.32 4.74 -7.81
C THR A 455 8.74 4.37 -8.31
N PRO A 456 8.92 4.09 -9.61
CA PRO A 456 10.23 3.71 -10.17
C PRO A 456 11.34 4.71 -9.87
N ASP A 457 12.59 4.22 -9.84
CA ASP A 457 13.76 5.04 -9.54
C ASP A 457 14.02 6.12 -10.62
N ASP A 458 13.58 5.88 -11.85
CA ASP A 458 13.68 6.82 -12.98
C ASP A 458 12.56 7.89 -12.99
N ASP A 459 11.47 7.71 -12.25
CA ASP A 459 10.43 8.74 -12.04
C ASP A 459 10.87 9.72 -10.93
N THR A 460 11.94 10.46 -11.22
CA THR A 460 12.54 11.43 -10.28
C THR A 460 11.58 12.54 -9.85
N ALA A 461 10.58 12.84 -10.68
CA ALA A 461 9.57 13.85 -10.42
C ALA A 461 8.69 13.49 -9.21
N LEU A 462 7.91 12.40 -9.31
CA LEU A 462 7.01 12.03 -8.21
C LEU A 462 7.74 11.35 -7.06
N ARG A 463 8.80 10.58 -7.36
CA ARG A 463 9.63 9.97 -6.32
C ARG A 463 10.26 11.02 -5.41
N GLY A 464 10.71 12.14 -5.99
CA GLY A 464 11.26 13.27 -5.25
C GLY A 464 10.26 13.87 -4.26
N GLU A 465 9.01 14.10 -4.70
CA GLU A 465 7.94 14.65 -3.85
C GLU A 465 7.59 13.71 -2.68
N PHE A 466 7.41 12.42 -2.94
CA PHE A 466 7.09 11.46 -1.89
C PHE A 466 8.25 11.25 -0.92
N SER A 467 9.49 11.26 -1.41
CA SER A 467 10.70 11.17 -0.59
C SER A 467 10.84 12.39 0.33
N ALA A 468 10.70 13.60 -0.23
CA ALA A 468 10.77 14.84 0.54
C ALA A 468 9.68 14.91 1.62
N SER A 469 8.45 14.50 1.28
CA SER A 469 7.34 14.50 2.23
C SER A 469 7.53 13.46 3.34
N LEU A 470 8.00 12.26 3.03
CA LEU A 470 8.27 11.24 4.05
C LEU A 470 9.41 11.70 4.97
N ALA A 471 10.47 12.32 4.42
CA ALA A 471 11.53 12.91 5.22
C ALA A 471 11.01 14.02 6.15
N ALA A 472 10.18 14.93 5.65
CA ALA A 472 9.60 16.00 6.46
C ALA A 472 8.74 15.46 7.62
N ASN A 473 7.96 14.41 7.39
CA ASN A 473 7.22 13.73 8.44
C ASN A 473 8.16 13.13 9.50
N VAL A 474 9.21 12.43 9.08
CA VAL A 474 10.22 11.88 10.01
C VAL A 474 10.86 12.99 10.86
N GLU A 475 11.26 14.10 10.24
CA GLU A 475 11.86 15.23 10.93
C GLU A 475 10.91 15.87 11.94
N TYR A 476 9.63 16.06 11.57
CA TYR A 476 8.61 16.58 12.47
C TYR A 476 8.41 15.69 13.70
N TYR A 477 8.18 14.38 13.48
CA TYR A 477 7.91 13.46 14.57
C TYR A 477 9.13 13.25 15.47
N HIS A 478 10.33 13.16 14.88
CA HIS A 478 11.57 13.07 15.65
C HIS A 478 11.83 14.33 16.48
N SER A 479 11.71 15.53 15.88
CA SER A 479 11.93 16.79 16.61
C SER A 479 10.93 17.02 17.75
N THR A 480 9.69 16.55 17.57
CA THR A 480 8.63 16.69 18.57
C THR A 480 8.82 15.72 19.75
N TYR A 481 9.12 14.46 19.46
CA TYR A 481 9.02 13.38 20.45
C TYR A 481 10.35 12.80 20.93
N VAL A 482 11.44 13.00 20.18
CA VAL A 482 12.75 12.37 20.45
C VAL A 482 13.83 13.39 20.74
N ALA A 483 13.91 14.47 19.94
CA ALA A 483 14.97 15.47 20.07
C ALA A 483 14.83 16.37 21.32
N LYS A 484 13.73 16.24 22.07
CA LYS A 484 13.46 16.96 23.31
C LYS A 484 12.69 16.07 24.29
N PRO A 485 12.69 16.41 25.59
CA PRO A 485 11.86 15.70 26.57
C PRO A 485 10.39 15.69 26.13
N ASN A 486 9.76 14.52 26.19
CA ASN A 486 8.35 14.32 25.92
C ASN A 486 7.86 13.09 26.70
N ASN A 487 6.62 12.66 26.49
CA ASN A 487 6.08 11.47 27.16
C ASN A 487 6.95 10.23 26.91
N GLN A 488 7.33 9.55 28.00
CA GLN A 488 8.17 8.35 27.96
C GLN A 488 7.45 7.11 27.43
N PHE A 489 6.15 7.23 27.16
CA PHE A 489 5.27 6.10 26.86
C PHE A 489 5.07 5.86 25.36
N GLY A 490 5.64 6.69 24.48
CA GLY A 490 5.55 6.50 23.03
C GLY A 490 4.18 6.83 22.44
N PHE A 491 3.36 7.63 23.12
CA PHE A 491 2.08 8.10 22.58
C PHE A 491 2.29 9.36 21.76
N VAL A 492 2.00 9.30 20.45
CA VAL A 492 1.83 10.54 19.67
C VAL A 492 0.57 11.22 20.16
N VAL A 493 0.51 12.53 19.98
CA VAL A 493 -0.63 13.35 20.44
C VAL A 493 -1.95 12.78 19.89
N PRO A 494 -2.92 12.49 20.77
CA PRO A 494 -4.27 12.08 20.37
C PRO A 494 -4.99 13.15 19.56
N TYR A 495 -5.84 12.75 18.61
CA TYR A 495 -6.70 13.70 17.89
C TYR A 495 -7.74 14.35 18.79
N THR A 496 -8.34 13.56 19.69
CA THR A 496 -9.36 14.00 20.65
C THR A 496 -9.13 13.32 22.00
N ASN A 497 -9.65 13.89 23.08
CA ASN A 497 -9.76 13.17 24.35
C ASN A 497 -11.01 12.26 24.33
N TYR A 498 -10.80 10.94 24.35
CA TYR A 498 -11.90 9.96 24.34
C TYR A 498 -12.73 9.92 25.63
N THR A 499 -12.19 10.45 26.73
CA THR A 499 -12.89 10.49 28.02
C THR A 499 -12.94 11.93 28.54
N GLN A 500 -13.32 12.87 27.68
CA GLN A 500 -13.44 14.27 28.06
C GLN A 500 -14.31 14.45 29.32
N GLY A 501 -13.81 15.21 30.29
CA GLY A 501 -14.50 15.52 31.55
C GLY A 501 -14.24 14.51 32.68
N THR A 502 -13.31 13.57 32.51
CA THR A 502 -12.94 12.58 33.54
C THR A 502 -11.68 12.96 34.33
N GLY A 503 -11.10 14.13 34.08
CA GLY A 503 -9.87 14.64 34.66
C GLY A 503 -8.60 14.11 33.99
N VAL A 504 -8.71 13.26 32.96
CA VAL A 504 -7.58 12.61 32.28
C VAL A 504 -7.75 12.68 30.78
N GLN A 505 -6.64 12.69 30.06
CA GLN A 505 -6.62 12.59 28.60
C GLN A 505 -6.45 11.12 28.24
N SER A 506 -7.44 10.57 27.54
CA SER A 506 -7.43 9.19 27.07
C SER A 506 -7.45 9.12 25.55
N GLU A 507 -6.85 8.04 25.01
CA GLU A 507 -6.82 7.74 23.58
C GLU A 507 -7.26 6.31 23.32
N ALA A 508 -7.84 6.10 22.14
CA ALA A 508 -8.10 4.78 21.60
C ALA A 508 -6.77 4.06 21.25
N THR A 509 -6.34 3.09 22.07
CA THR A 509 -4.97 2.55 21.98
C THR A 509 -4.68 1.79 20.68
N TRP A 510 -5.70 1.18 20.08
CA TRP A 510 -5.58 0.51 18.79
C TRP A 510 -5.21 1.47 17.64
N GLN A 511 -5.53 2.77 17.74
CA GLN A 511 -5.07 3.76 16.76
C GLN A 511 -3.56 4.00 16.87
N GLN A 512 -3.03 4.00 18.10
CA GLN A 512 -1.61 4.11 18.37
C GLN A 512 -0.86 2.86 17.89
N ASP A 513 -1.50 1.69 17.96
CA ASP A 513 -0.95 0.45 17.41
C ASP A 513 -0.88 0.47 15.88
N PHE A 514 -1.93 0.96 15.21
CA PHE A 514 -1.89 1.17 13.76
C PHE A 514 -0.78 2.14 13.36
N PHE A 515 -0.59 3.22 14.11
CA PHE A 515 0.50 4.17 13.89
C PHE A 515 1.86 3.48 14.02
N THR A 516 2.10 2.79 15.13
CA THR A 516 3.36 2.05 15.36
C THR A 516 3.61 1.04 14.23
N ALA A 517 2.60 0.26 13.85
CA ALA A 517 2.71 -0.73 12.78
C ALA A 517 3.01 -0.09 11.41
N ALA A 518 2.39 1.04 11.08
CA ALA A 518 2.62 1.75 9.82
C ALA A 518 4.07 2.27 9.73
N ILE A 519 4.62 2.82 10.81
CA ILE A 519 6.03 3.26 10.85
C ILE A 519 6.98 2.06 10.78
N GLY A 520 6.69 0.99 11.52
CA GLY A 520 7.48 -0.24 11.48
C GLY A 520 7.53 -0.86 10.09
N TYR A 521 6.39 -0.87 9.38
CA TYR A 521 6.32 -1.32 7.99
C TYR A 521 7.07 -0.36 7.04
N ALA A 522 6.98 0.95 7.25
CA ALA A 522 7.75 1.92 6.46
C ALA A 522 9.27 1.68 6.56
N ILE A 523 9.80 1.29 7.73
CA ILE A 523 11.22 0.91 7.88
C ILE A 523 11.56 -0.30 7.02
N ASP A 524 10.68 -1.30 6.97
CA ASP A 524 10.86 -2.51 6.16
C ASP A 524 10.90 -2.24 4.66
N LEU A 525 10.15 -1.23 4.21
CA LEU A 525 10.21 -0.76 2.83
C LEU A 525 11.55 -0.07 2.50
N ARG A 526 12.41 0.22 3.49
CA ARG A 526 13.73 0.87 3.33
C ARG A 526 13.65 2.07 2.36
N PRO A 527 12.89 3.12 2.69
CA PRO A 527 12.69 4.24 1.78
C PRO A 527 14.05 4.86 1.43
N PRO A 528 14.23 5.35 0.19
CA PRO A 528 15.49 5.92 -0.32
C PRO A 528 15.74 7.33 0.27
N LEU A 529 15.74 7.46 1.59
CA LEU A 529 15.99 8.70 2.31
C LEU A 529 17.48 8.82 2.65
N ALA A 530 17.92 10.06 2.90
CA ALA A 530 19.27 10.29 3.40
C ALA A 530 19.53 9.50 4.70
N ALA A 531 20.75 9.00 4.88
CA ALA A 531 21.11 8.18 6.04
C ALA A 531 20.78 8.84 7.39
N ALA A 532 21.00 10.16 7.51
CA ALA A 532 20.64 10.92 8.71
C ALA A 532 19.13 10.92 9.01
N VAL A 533 18.28 10.93 7.98
CA VAL A 533 16.83 10.84 8.13
C VAL A 533 16.42 9.42 8.53
N LEU A 534 17.07 8.39 7.98
CA LEU A 534 16.83 7.00 8.39
C LEU A 534 17.18 6.74 9.86
N VAL A 535 18.26 7.35 10.37
CA VAL A 535 18.59 7.31 11.81
C VAL A 535 17.45 7.90 12.65
N LYS A 536 16.89 9.04 12.23
CA LYS A 536 15.76 9.69 12.92
C LYS A 536 14.48 8.87 12.83
N LEU A 537 14.21 8.23 11.68
CA LEU A 537 13.07 7.33 11.51
C LEU A 537 13.15 6.16 12.49
N ASN A 538 14.31 5.52 12.61
CA ASN A 538 14.52 4.43 13.55
C ASN A 538 14.40 4.89 15.02
N ALA A 539 14.96 6.06 15.35
CA ALA A 539 14.87 6.63 16.70
C ALA A 539 13.41 6.97 17.07
N PHE A 540 12.66 7.57 16.14
CA PHE A 540 11.24 7.83 16.33
C PHE A 540 10.43 6.54 16.48
N PHE A 541 10.70 5.52 15.65
CA PHE A 541 10.04 4.23 15.79
C PHE A 541 10.33 3.56 17.13
N ALA A 542 11.58 3.57 17.59
CA ALA A 542 11.96 2.99 18.88
C ALA A 542 11.25 3.68 20.06
N TRP A 543 11.08 5.00 20.00
CA TRP A 543 10.28 5.76 20.96
C TRP A 543 8.78 5.41 20.83
N LYS A 544 8.22 5.43 19.62
CA LYS A 544 6.80 5.13 19.36
C LYS A 544 6.41 3.74 19.81
N ALA A 545 7.29 2.76 19.61
CA ALA A 545 7.09 1.36 19.98
C ALA A 545 7.00 1.15 21.50
N GLN A 546 7.47 2.09 22.33
CA GLN A 546 7.28 2.01 23.77
C GLN A 546 5.81 1.92 24.17
N SER A 547 4.88 2.45 23.35
CA SER A 547 3.44 2.39 23.64
C SER A 547 2.88 0.97 23.65
N VAL A 548 3.46 0.07 22.85
CA VAL A 548 3.04 -1.34 22.82
C VAL A 548 3.93 -2.19 23.73
N ILE A 549 5.23 -1.93 23.78
CA ILE A 549 6.18 -2.66 24.63
C ILE A 549 5.82 -2.50 26.10
N GLY A 550 5.57 -1.27 26.54
CA GLY A 550 5.31 -0.98 27.95
C GLY A 550 3.93 -1.44 28.43
N ARG A 551 2.91 -1.46 27.56
CA ARG A 551 1.62 -2.09 27.87
C ARG A 551 1.73 -3.61 28.03
N LEU A 552 2.70 -4.24 27.36
CA LEU A 552 3.06 -5.64 27.52
C LEU A 552 4.12 -5.85 28.63
N GLY A 553 4.01 -5.07 29.71
CA GLY A 553 4.89 -5.10 30.87
C GLY A 553 4.73 -6.35 31.73
N GLY A 554 5.56 -6.46 32.77
CA GLY A 554 5.55 -7.56 33.73
C GLY A 554 4.52 -7.42 34.84
N THR A 555 4.76 -8.16 35.92
CA THR A 555 3.89 -8.23 37.10
C THR A 555 4.33 -7.30 38.22
N THR A 556 5.44 -6.57 38.07
CA THR A 556 5.88 -5.66 39.14
C THR A 556 4.95 -4.44 39.25
N SER A 557 4.86 -3.85 40.45
CA SER A 557 3.92 -2.74 40.72
C SER A 557 4.14 -1.48 39.88
N GLY A 558 5.36 -1.29 39.35
CA GLY A 558 5.71 -0.19 38.45
C GLY A 558 5.42 -0.44 36.96
N GLU A 559 5.01 -1.65 36.59
CA GLU A 559 4.75 -2.06 35.20
C GLU A 559 3.25 -2.14 34.90
N TYR A 560 2.90 -2.02 33.61
CA TYR A 560 1.55 -2.30 33.11
C TYR A 560 1.41 -3.81 32.91
N LEU A 561 0.38 -4.42 33.49
CA LEU A 561 0.19 -5.87 33.38
C LEU A 561 -0.20 -6.25 31.95
N TYR A 562 0.63 -7.07 31.29
CA TYR A 562 0.39 -7.48 29.90
C TYR A 562 -0.99 -8.09 29.67
N CYS A 563 -1.56 -8.80 30.65
CA CYS A 563 -2.89 -9.43 30.52
C CYS A 563 -4.00 -8.47 30.11
N ASP A 564 -3.85 -7.16 30.40
CA ASP A 564 -4.86 -6.14 30.15
C ASP A 564 -4.41 -5.12 29.09
N ALA A 565 -3.41 -5.44 28.27
CA ALA A 565 -2.80 -4.50 27.34
C ALA A 565 -3.77 -3.95 26.27
N ALA A 566 -4.72 -4.76 25.80
CA ALA A 566 -5.57 -4.44 24.65
C ALA A 566 -6.90 -3.73 25.03
N GLN A 567 -6.84 -2.67 25.85
CA GLN A 567 -8.03 -1.86 26.19
C GLN A 567 -8.50 -1.01 25.00
N TYR A 568 -9.82 -0.76 24.91
CA TYR A 568 -10.36 0.14 23.87
C TYR A 568 -9.75 1.55 23.99
N TYR A 569 -9.96 2.20 25.14
CA TYR A 569 -9.37 3.49 25.48
C TYR A 569 -8.48 3.32 26.71
N MET A 570 -7.45 4.15 26.80
CA MET A 570 -6.54 4.18 27.94
C MET A 570 -6.12 5.61 28.25
N PRO A 571 -6.02 6.00 29.54
CA PRO A 571 -5.43 7.27 29.92
C PRO A 571 -3.98 7.35 29.45
N VAL A 572 -3.62 8.45 28.78
CA VAL A 572 -2.25 8.75 28.31
C VAL A 572 -1.63 9.93 29.04
N ALA A 573 -2.43 10.76 29.71
CA ALA A 573 -1.95 11.81 30.62
C ALA A 573 -2.89 12.05 31.82
N PRO A 574 -2.37 12.48 32.98
CA PRO A 574 -3.15 12.72 34.21
C PRO A 574 -3.92 14.06 34.22
N VAL A 575 -4.10 14.68 33.06
CA VAL A 575 -4.85 15.91 32.85
C VAL A 575 -5.66 15.80 31.57
N GLU A 576 -6.72 16.60 31.41
CA GLU A 576 -7.58 16.62 30.22
C GLU A 576 -6.86 17.03 28.92
N ARG A 577 -5.78 17.82 29.03
CA ARG A 577 -5.00 18.29 27.89
C ARG A 577 -3.54 18.48 28.29
N ALA A 578 -2.72 17.49 28.00
CA ALA A 578 -1.28 17.56 28.21
C ALA A 578 -0.58 18.25 27.02
N ASP A 579 0.55 18.88 27.29
CA ASP A 579 1.38 19.53 26.28
C ASP A 579 2.30 18.51 25.58
N PHE A 580 1.76 17.84 24.55
CA PHE A 580 2.53 16.95 23.68
C PHE A 580 3.43 17.70 22.70
N GLU A 581 3.05 18.91 22.29
CA GLU A 581 3.79 19.69 21.30
C GLU A 581 5.04 20.29 21.90
N GLY A 582 4.95 20.95 23.04
CA GLY A 582 6.11 21.44 23.80
C GLY A 582 6.84 20.35 24.57
N GLY A 583 6.16 19.24 24.89
CA GLY A 583 6.72 18.07 25.58
C GLY A 583 6.69 18.19 27.11
N THR A 584 6.10 19.26 27.65
CA THR A 584 6.11 19.57 29.09
C THR A 584 5.10 18.76 29.91
N GLY A 585 4.14 18.10 29.27
CA GLY A 585 3.18 17.21 29.93
C GLY A 585 2.05 17.95 30.66
N PRO A 586 1.64 17.53 31.88
CA PRO A 586 2.23 16.47 32.71
C PRO A 586 1.99 15.05 32.15
N TRP A 587 2.84 14.11 32.55
CA TRP A 587 2.79 12.69 32.19
C TRP A 587 2.62 11.83 33.44
N TYR A 588 2.09 10.60 33.30
CA TYR A 588 2.17 9.62 34.39
C TYR A 588 3.63 9.30 34.72
N ALA A 589 3.94 9.04 35.99
CA ALA A 589 5.31 8.78 36.43
C ALA A 589 5.81 7.38 36.04
N SER A 590 4.91 6.40 35.95
CA SER A 590 5.23 5.01 35.62
C SER A 590 4.13 4.32 34.82
N TRP A 591 4.46 3.18 34.21
CA TRP A 591 3.47 2.29 33.59
C TRP A 591 2.47 1.74 34.60
N GLY A 592 2.89 1.51 35.85
CA GLY A 592 2.02 1.11 36.94
C GLY A 592 1.00 2.18 37.36
N ASP A 593 1.34 3.47 37.24
CA ASP A 593 0.38 4.58 37.45
C ASP A 593 -0.61 4.68 36.31
N LEU A 594 -0.14 4.46 35.08
CA LEU A 594 -1.00 4.41 33.91
C LEU A 594 -1.95 3.20 33.97
N TYR A 595 -1.47 2.04 34.43
CA TYR A 595 -2.29 0.86 34.70
C TYR A 595 -3.35 1.16 35.76
N PHE A 596 -2.98 1.81 36.86
CA PHE A 596 -3.91 2.22 37.90
C PHE A 596 -4.99 3.17 37.36
N ALA A 597 -4.59 4.14 36.52
CA ALA A 597 -5.54 5.05 35.89
C ALA A 597 -6.53 4.31 34.96
N ALA A 598 -6.05 3.32 34.22
CA ALA A 598 -6.85 2.53 33.29
C ALA A 598 -7.78 1.53 34.01
N GLN A 599 -7.26 0.77 34.96
CA GLN A 599 -7.95 -0.37 35.59
C GLN A 599 -8.60 -0.04 36.93
N ARG A 600 -8.32 1.14 37.49
CA ARG A 600 -8.74 1.55 38.85
C ARG A 600 -8.26 0.62 39.96
N THR A 601 -7.22 -0.16 39.67
CA THR A 601 -6.52 -1.05 40.62
C THR A 601 -5.04 -1.11 40.27
N ARG A 602 -4.18 -1.38 41.26
CA ARG A 602 -2.74 -1.54 41.04
C ARG A 602 -2.46 -2.89 40.39
N ASN A 603 -1.32 -3.00 39.69
CA ASN A 603 -0.88 -4.26 39.10
C ASN A 603 -0.87 -5.35 40.20
N PRO A 604 -1.66 -6.43 40.05
CA PRO A 604 -1.90 -7.39 41.13
C PRO A 604 -0.69 -8.30 41.41
N GLY A 605 0.41 -8.21 40.67
CA GLY A 605 1.57 -9.06 40.91
C GLY A 605 1.50 -10.43 40.24
N VAL A 606 0.42 -10.73 39.51
CA VAL A 606 0.10 -12.08 39.04
C VAL A 606 -0.11 -12.08 37.52
N ALA A 607 0.64 -12.93 36.83
CA ALA A 607 0.49 -13.20 35.40
C ALA A 607 -0.77 -14.03 35.13
N GLY A 608 -1.25 -14.05 33.89
CA GLY A 608 -2.51 -14.73 33.57
C GLY A 608 -2.86 -14.75 32.08
N PRO A 609 -4.10 -15.16 31.74
CA PRO A 609 -4.58 -15.15 30.36
C PRO A 609 -4.66 -13.71 29.82
N LEU A 610 -4.68 -13.58 28.50
CA LEU A 610 -5.03 -12.34 27.82
C LEU A 610 -6.52 -12.01 28.10
N ARG A 611 -6.82 -10.77 28.48
CA ARG A 611 -8.16 -10.32 28.89
C ARG A 611 -8.63 -9.10 28.09
N GLY A 612 -9.94 -8.87 28.10
CA GLY A 612 -10.57 -7.75 27.42
C GLY A 612 -10.32 -7.77 25.92
N GLY A 613 -10.37 -6.60 25.27
CA GLY A 613 -9.89 -6.48 23.89
C GLY A 613 -10.74 -7.18 22.81
N ASN A 614 -11.96 -7.62 23.13
CA ASN A 614 -12.77 -8.56 22.35
C ASN A 614 -12.10 -9.94 22.14
N PHE A 615 -11.21 -10.35 23.05
CA PHE A 615 -10.57 -11.67 22.99
C PHE A 615 -11.63 -12.80 22.93
N PRO A 616 -11.43 -13.87 22.11
CA PRO A 616 -10.27 -14.19 21.26
C PRO A 616 -10.37 -13.69 19.80
N ASP A 617 -11.22 -12.72 19.49
CA ASP A 617 -11.43 -12.27 18.10
C ASP A 617 -10.13 -11.73 17.48
N ALA A 618 -9.69 -12.36 16.38
CA ALA A 618 -8.52 -11.99 15.60
C ALA A 618 -8.60 -10.58 14.99
N THR A 619 -9.82 -10.03 14.88
CA THR A 619 -10.10 -8.67 14.41
C THR A 619 -10.22 -7.64 15.54
N GLY A 620 -10.20 -8.10 16.79
CA GLY A 620 -10.25 -7.27 18.00
C GLY A 620 -8.94 -6.54 18.33
N TYR A 621 -8.88 -5.92 19.51
CA TYR A 621 -7.77 -5.04 19.89
C TYR A 621 -6.46 -5.79 20.13
N TRP A 622 -6.52 -7.07 20.51
CA TRP A 622 -5.34 -7.95 20.53
C TRP A 622 -4.79 -8.20 19.12
N GLY A 623 -5.68 -8.36 18.14
CA GLY A 623 -5.33 -8.36 16.71
C GLY A 623 -4.67 -7.06 16.30
N ASN A 624 -5.31 -5.92 16.56
CA ASN A 624 -4.77 -4.61 16.16
C ASN A 624 -3.38 -4.30 16.76
N LEU A 625 -3.12 -4.77 17.98
CA LEU A 625 -1.84 -4.65 18.66
C LEU A 625 -0.73 -5.52 18.02
N GLN A 626 -1.09 -6.69 17.49
CA GLN A 626 -0.15 -7.70 17.01
C GLN A 626 0.90 -7.19 15.99
N PRO A 627 0.54 -6.42 14.95
CA PRO A 627 1.55 -5.87 14.03
C PRO A 627 2.52 -4.89 14.69
N ALA A 628 2.05 -4.06 15.63
CA ALA A 628 2.89 -3.08 16.32
C ALA A 628 4.02 -3.75 17.10
N ILE A 629 3.69 -4.76 17.92
CA ILE A 629 4.70 -5.54 18.66
C ILE A 629 5.57 -6.38 17.73
N ALA A 630 5.00 -6.92 16.64
CA ALA A 630 5.77 -7.71 15.67
C ALA A 630 6.90 -6.89 15.03
N TYR A 631 6.62 -5.66 14.59
CA TYR A 631 7.64 -4.76 14.05
C TYR A 631 8.61 -4.26 15.12
N ALA A 632 8.15 -4.05 16.35
CA ALA A 632 9.05 -3.65 17.45
C ALA A 632 10.10 -4.73 17.73
N VAL A 633 9.70 -6.00 17.75
CA VAL A 633 10.62 -7.15 17.85
C VAL A 633 11.55 -7.18 16.64
N GLN A 634 10.99 -7.12 15.43
CA GLN A 634 11.74 -7.27 14.19
C GLN A 634 12.83 -6.21 14.01
N HIS A 635 12.59 -4.99 14.45
CA HIS A 635 13.58 -3.90 14.36
C HIS A 635 14.42 -3.77 15.64
N GLY A 636 14.40 -4.79 16.51
CA GLY A 636 15.28 -4.89 17.67
C GLY A 636 15.06 -3.80 18.72
N VAL A 637 13.84 -3.29 18.88
CA VAL A 637 13.57 -2.26 19.90
C VAL A 637 13.77 -2.87 21.29
N PRO A 638 14.55 -2.24 22.19
CA PRO A 638 14.81 -2.77 23.52
C PRO A 638 13.53 -3.14 24.29
N GLY A 639 13.51 -4.32 24.89
CA GLY A 639 12.36 -4.85 25.63
C GLY A 639 11.24 -5.47 24.78
N ALA A 640 11.23 -5.26 23.46
CA ALA A 640 10.17 -5.76 22.59
C ALA A 640 10.07 -7.29 22.57
N GLN A 641 11.20 -8.00 22.50
CA GLN A 641 11.22 -9.46 22.54
C GLN A 641 10.62 -10.01 23.85
N THR A 642 10.99 -9.41 24.99
CA THR A 642 10.45 -9.80 26.30
C THR A 642 8.95 -9.54 26.39
N ALA A 643 8.49 -8.37 25.96
CA ALA A 643 7.08 -7.99 25.89
C ALA A 643 6.27 -8.95 25.02
N TYR A 644 6.77 -9.26 23.83
CA TYR A 644 6.16 -10.21 22.91
C TYR A 644 6.11 -11.62 23.51
N ASN A 645 7.19 -12.08 24.13
CA ASN A 645 7.26 -13.39 24.79
C ASN A 645 6.21 -13.52 25.90
N ARG A 646 5.97 -12.47 26.71
CA ARG A 646 4.89 -12.48 27.72
C ARG A 646 3.52 -12.74 27.07
N MET A 647 3.20 -11.99 26.02
CA MET A 647 1.93 -12.15 25.29
C MET A 647 1.75 -13.56 24.72
N ILE A 648 2.75 -14.09 24.01
CA ILE A 648 2.63 -15.40 23.36
C ILE A 648 2.76 -16.58 24.34
N SER A 649 3.27 -16.34 25.55
CA SER A 649 3.32 -17.33 26.63
C SER A 649 2.03 -17.43 27.44
N ALA A 650 1.08 -16.51 27.23
CA ALA A 650 -0.21 -16.55 27.89
C ALA A 650 -0.95 -17.86 27.57
N SER A 651 -1.61 -18.45 28.57
CA SER A 651 -2.22 -19.79 28.45
C SER A 651 -3.28 -19.90 27.34
N ASN A 652 -3.91 -18.78 26.97
CA ASN A 652 -4.93 -18.71 25.92
C ASN A 652 -4.42 -18.13 24.59
N TRP A 653 -3.12 -17.85 24.43
CA TRP A 653 -2.55 -17.29 23.19
C TRP A 653 -2.96 -18.06 21.93
N ASN A 654 -2.99 -19.40 22.02
CA ASN A 654 -3.30 -20.26 20.88
C ASN A 654 -4.72 -20.05 20.32
N GLU A 655 -5.67 -19.57 21.13
CA GLU A 655 -7.03 -19.24 20.67
C GLU A 655 -7.00 -18.05 19.70
N LEU A 656 -6.29 -16.99 20.06
CA LEU A 656 -6.08 -15.83 19.20
C LEU A 656 -5.25 -16.20 17.97
N ALA A 657 -4.18 -16.98 18.16
CA ALA A 657 -3.31 -17.42 17.07
C ALA A 657 -4.07 -18.21 16.00
N ALA A 658 -4.95 -19.12 16.42
CA ALA A 658 -5.81 -19.89 15.53
C ALA A 658 -6.85 -19.01 14.80
N GLY A 659 -7.30 -17.91 15.42
CA GLY A 659 -8.23 -16.96 14.81
C GLY A 659 -7.71 -16.33 13.52
N TRP A 660 -6.39 -16.05 13.43
CA TRP A 660 -5.80 -15.48 12.21
C TRP A 660 -5.79 -16.43 11.01
N ASN A 661 -5.95 -17.75 11.20
CA ASN A 661 -6.17 -18.70 10.10
C ASN A 661 -7.56 -18.53 9.44
N LYS A 662 -8.43 -17.70 10.01
CA LYS A 662 -9.73 -17.30 9.43
C LYS A 662 -9.71 -15.85 8.95
N SER A 663 -9.09 -14.96 9.72
CA SER A 663 -9.01 -13.51 9.44
C SER A 663 -7.56 -13.03 9.53
N PRO A 664 -6.77 -13.12 8.45
CA PRO A 664 -5.32 -13.01 8.52
C PRO A 664 -4.77 -11.59 8.66
N VAL A 665 -5.60 -10.55 8.43
CA VAL A 665 -5.17 -9.13 8.30
C VAL A 665 -4.25 -8.65 9.41
N TRP A 666 -4.49 -9.06 10.65
CA TRP A 666 -3.70 -8.63 11.80
C TRP A 666 -2.66 -9.65 12.27
N GLY A 667 -2.60 -10.83 11.65
CA GLY A 667 -1.73 -11.94 12.03
C GLY A 667 -0.26 -11.76 11.64
N VAL A 668 0.26 -10.54 11.69
CA VAL A 668 1.65 -10.21 11.38
C VAL A 668 2.56 -10.73 12.48
N GLN A 669 3.67 -11.36 12.14
CA GLN A 669 4.64 -11.90 13.09
C GLN A 669 6.05 -11.36 12.82
N PRO A 670 6.91 -11.26 13.85
CA PRO A 670 8.32 -10.95 13.63
C PRO A 670 8.94 -11.93 12.62
N ARG A 671 9.83 -11.45 11.77
CA ARG A 671 10.69 -12.33 10.98
C ARG A 671 11.76 -12.92 11.89
N ALA A 672 12.00 -14.23 11.78
CA ALA A 672 13.22 -14.83 12.28
C ALA A 672 14.29 -14.53 11.22
N ASP A 673 15.17 -13.58 11.50
CA ASP A 673 16.29 -13.26 10.63
C ASP A 673 17.48 -14.19 10.82
#